data_AF-A0A1B6GK14-F1
#
_entry.id   AF-A0A1B6GK14-F1
#
_cell.length_a   1.000
_cell.length_b   1.000
_cell.length_c   1.000
_cell.angle_alpha   90.00
_cell.angle_beta   90.00
_cell.angle_gamma   90.00
#
_symmetry.space_group_name_H-M   'P 1'
#
loop_
_entity.id
_entity.type
_entity.pdbx_description
1 polymer ?
#
loop_
_entity_poly.entity_id
_entity_poly.type
_entity_poly.pdbx_seq_one_letter_code
_entity_poly.pdbx_strand_id
1 'polypeptide(L)'
;QLRAKWSQVMSETEVRKVQAQQAESLLSEYNNLSKKVVQWLTDISDRLERANNNEKGIKELAEEISSHKSEIEKLRKISSELEIQQVHHSGMERVASSWQRVRSNVAHLHKDTATPEKVDMSGDMVPRANKLRESVASLTRKMSSPPLSGADFSDFSFQEPALKNVKEELAKLKPLVEGIMSERRGKEPENVKGVLDKLQQEWTHLGHVVTKRQSRWVKCHEERELFNTECRQLGEWLSEMEPAASHKNKHQDIEEQALMKIRLVRSVCMAGEDIAERSDRKTAAEVKAKVNELKQRWIKLLMDTGAYKNKIFGMEGSPAKAQIEVLESRVAEVKSLLADPVNPSDDMALSVRLTIISTKEEDLAAKLQEISTFSGQDEAVEKTISETKKALSSLAEHREQVMAKLSSLKKLKTQLDNVTSWVNETLTRINISKELPPTEKIRIVDNIMTMVFDREIEVKDVKENFTNLEKECQAVKKPIPADLQDKVTKLLDDWNQLRNRGESDREAVVTSSKATTSAAEAAAAIKTLTTPTKASTTKGLYNVSRTARHVRSVEVQTPATSPSTPPRLSLLASFDKSILQIRDWLTLEEEMLRQQAVVVGDVDDIHQVLDKQKNVLRELEQKKPQLDELVHTAENLKADSNRQQLHGKVTKLREHWEETNSKVMQRKTVLDAMLSDSERYEAKRQEVEAWLNRMKARREKMGLVGDTADVLEVQLRDQKAYHAELHQYKHQIELFNQLTQKLIAVYQDDDTSRIKK
;
A
#
# COMPACT_ATOMS: atom_id res chain seq x y z
N GLN A 1 -11.72 5.93 8.14
CA GLN A 1 -12.06 6.32 6.74
C GLN A 1 -13.39 5.78 6.18
N LEU A 2 -13.84 4.57 6.54
CA LEU A 2 -15.06 3.93 5.97
C LEU A 2 -16.38 4.67 6.31
N ARG A 3 -16.48 5.26 7.52
CA ARG A 3 -17.65 6.09 7.92
C ARG A 3 -17.85 7.30 7.01
N ALA A 4 -16.76 7.99 6.64
CA ALA A 4 -16.84 9.13 5.74
C ALA A 4 -17.31 8.72 4.34
N LYS A 5 -16.81 7.58 3.83
CA LYS A 5 -17.26 7.00 2.56
C LYS A 5 -18.75 6.61 2.59
N TRP A 6 -19.24 6.02 3.69
CA TRP A 6 -20.67 5.70 3.86
C TRP A 6 -21.54 6.95 3.87
N SER A 7 -21.20 7.95 4.68
CA SER A 7 -21.96 9.21 4.76
C SER A 7 -22.01 9.93 3.41
N GLN A 8 -20.89 9.95 2.69
CA GLN A 8 -20.81 10.52 1.34
C GLN A 8 -21.73 9.76 0.37
N VAL A 9 -21.65 8.43 0.34
CA VAL A 9 -22.48 7.59 -0.53
C VAL A 9 -23.97 7.78 -0.25
N MET A 10 -24.38 7.83 1.02
CA MET A 10 -25.77 8.04 1.41
C MET A 10 -26.28 9.44 0.99
N SER A 11 -25.49 10.47 1.25
CA SER A 11 -25.83 11.85 0.88
C SER A 11 -25.99 12.00 -0.64
N GLU A 12 -25.04 11.50 -1.42
CA GLU A 12 -25.10 11.56 -2.88
C GLU A 12 -26.26 10.74 -3.47
N THR A 13 -26.68 9.67 -2.80
CA THR A 13 -27.79 8.83 -3.25
C THR A 13 -29.13 9.52 -2.98
N GLU A 14 -29.29 10.16 -1.83
CA GLU A 14 -30.52 10.91 -1.52
C GLU A 14 -30.68 12.12 -2.46
N VAL A 15 -29.59 12.82 -2.77
CA VAL A 15 -29.60 13.92 -3.76
C VAL A 15 -30.07 13.42 -5.13
N ARG A 16 -29.53 12.30 -5.62
CA ARG A 16 -29.93 11.72 -6.92
C ARG A 16 -31.39 11.27 -6.94
N LYS A 17 -31.89 10.72 -5.83
CA LYS A 17 -33.30 10.31 -5.70
C LYS A 17 -34.24 11.51 -5.80
N VAL A 18 -33.93 12.61 -5.12
CA VAL A 18 -34.72 13.85 -5.18
C VAL A 18 -34.69 14.45 -6.59
N GLN A 19 -33.51 14.47 -7.24
CA GLN A 19 -33.38 14.93 -8.63
C GLN A 19 -34.21 14.09 -9.60
N ALA A 20 -34.22 12.76 -9.47
CA ALA A 20 -35.00 11.87 -10.32
C ALA A 20 -36.53 12.07 -10.16
N GLN A 21 -37.01 12.26 -8.93
CA GLN A 21 -38.43 12.55 -8.67
C GLN A 21 -38.87 13.89 -9.26
N GLN A 22 -38.00 14.90 -9.20
CA GLN A 22 -38.26 16.22 -9.78
C GLN A 22 -38.28 16.15 -11.32
N ALA A 23 -37.35 15.42 -11.94
CA ALA A 23 -37.31 15.15 -13.37
C ALA A 23 -38.60 14.47 -13.88
N GLU A 24 -39.08 13.45 -13.16
CA GLU A 24 -40.31 12.72 -13.50
C GLU A 24 -41.54 13.64 -13.51
N SER A 25 -41.68 14.50 -12.49
CA SER A 25 -42.76 15.49 -12.43
C SER A 25 -42.70 16.47 -13.60
N LEU A 26 -41.50 17.00 -13.91
CA LEU A 26 -41.31 17.95 -15.00
C LEU A 26 -41.57 17.32 -16.37
N LEU A 27 -41.19 16.06 -16.58
CA LEU A 27 -41.42 15.35 -17.83
C LEU A 27 -42.93 15.08 -18.06
N SER A 28 -43.66 14.73 -17.00
CA SER A 28 -45.11 14.57 -17.05
C SER A 28 -45.80 15.90 -17.41
N GLU A 29 -45.36 17.00 -16.80
CA GLU A 29 -45.87 18.35 -17.11
C GLU A 29 -45.55 18.75 -18.56
N TYR A 30 -44.32 18.52 -19.02
CA TYR A 30 -43.88 18.76 -20.39
C TYR A 30 -44.74 18.03 -21.41
N ASN A 31 -44.94 16.72 -21.22
CA ASN A 31 -45.71 15.89 -22.17
C ASN A 31 -47.17 16.36 -22.27
N ASN A 32 -47.79 16.68 -21.14
CA ASN A 32 -49.16 17.19 -21.10
C ASN A 32 -49.29 18.56 -21.79
N LEU A 33 -48.37 19.48 -21.51
CA LEU A 33 -48.40 20.83 -22.08
C LEU A 33 -48.04 20.82 -23.57
N SER A 34 -47.05 20.01 -23.97
CA SER A 34 -46.65 19.80 -25.37
C SER A 34 -47.81 19.29 -26.22
N LYS A 35 -48.57 18.31 -25.70
CA LYS A 35 -49.76 17.79 -26.39
C LYS A 35 -50.82 18.87 -26.61
N LYS A 36 -51.11 19.69 -25.58
CA LYS A 36 -52.07 20.82 -25.66
C LYS A 36 -51.62 21.86 -26.69
N VAL A 37 -50.36 22.29 -26.60
CA VAL A 37 -49.78 23.31 -27.49
C VAL A 37 -49.76 22.85 -28.95
N VAL A 38 -49.39 21.60 -29.22
CA VAL A 38 -49.39 21.05 -30.60
C VAL A 38 -50.79 20.98 -31.17
N GLN A 39 -51.77 20.54 -30.37
CA GLN A 39 -53.17 20.48 -30.79
C GLN A 39 -53.70 21.88 -31.14
N TRP A 40 -53.41 22.87 -30.29
CA TRP A 40 -53.77 24.26 -30.53
C TRP A 40 -53.07 24.85 -31.77
N LEU A 41 -51.76 24.63 -31.94
CA LEU A 41 -51.00 25.12 -33.10
C LEU A 41 -51.53 24.59 -34.43
N THR A 42 -52.10 23.38 -34.42
CA THR A 42 -52.75 22.78 -35.59
C THR A 42 -54.07 23.47 -35.89
N ASP A 43 -54.95 23.62 -34.88
CA ASP A 43 -56.25 24.31 -35.02
C ASP A 43 -56.10 25.77 -35.45
N ILE A 44 -55.20 26.52 -34.80
CA ILE A 44 -54.99 27.94 -35.11
C ILE A 44 -54.42 28.11 -36.52
N SER A 45 -53.56 27.20 -37.00
CA SER A 45 -53.05 27.25 -38.38
C SER A 45 -54.20 27.11 -39.39
N ASP A 46 -55.08 26.13 -39.20
CA ASP A 46 -56.23 25.89 -40.09
C ASP A 46 -57.24 27.04 -40.05
N ARG A 47 -57.44 27.65 -38.88
CA ARG A 47 -58.31 28.83 -38.71
C ARG A 47 -57.72 30.07 -39.36
N LEU A 48 -56.41 30.27 -39.26
CA LEU A 48 -55.71 31.39 -39.86
C LEU A 48 -55.69 31.30 -41.40
N GLU A 49 -55.57 30.09 -41.97
CA GLU A 49 -55.70 29.85 -43.42
C GLU A 49 -57.12 30.13 -43.93
N ARG A 50 -58.16 29.77 -43.15
CA ARG A 50 -59.58 30.02 -43.51
C ARG A 50 -60.03 31.47 -43.33
N ALA A 51 -59.40 32.23 -42.43
CA ALA A 51 -59.79 33.61 -42.11
C ALA A 51 -59.30 34.65 -43.15
N ASN A 52 -58.61 34.22 -44.22
CA ASN A 52 -58.06 35.08 -45.26
C ASN A 52 -59.12 36.13 -45.71
N ASN A 53 -58.86 37.41 -45.39
CA ASN A 53 -59.69 38.61 -45.65
C ASN A 53 -60.82 38.99 -44.64
N ASN A 54 -60.89 38.43 -43.43
CA ASN A 54 -61.84 38.88 -42.38
C ASN A 54 -61.14 39.59 -41.21
N GLU A 55 -61.14 40.92 -41.21
CA GLU A 55 -60.43 41.77 -40.23
C GLU A 55 -60.87 41.55 -38.77
N LYS A 56 -62.16 41.27 -38.54
CA LYS A 56 -62.69 41.00 -37.19
C LYS A 56 -62.19 39.65 -36.65
N GLY A 57 -62.15 38.63 -37.50
CA GLY A 57 -61.64 37.30 -37.14
C GLY A 57 -60.12 37.30 -36.88
N ILE A 58 -59.35 38.14 -37.57
CA ILE A 58 -57.91 38.27 -37.37
C ILE A 58 -57.57 38.88 -35.99
N LYS A 59 -58.37 39.85 -35.50
CA LYS A 59 -58.17 40.44 -34.16
C LYS A 59 -58.45 39.44 -33.04
N GLU A 60 -59.54 38.67 -33.14
CA GLU A 60 -59.88 37.62 -32.17
C GLU A 60 -58.81 36.50 -32.14
N LEU A 61 -58.28 36.11 -33.32
CA LEU A 61 -57.17 35.15 -33.42
C LEU A 61 -55.85 35.72 -32.86
N ALA A 62 -55.59 37.03 -33.00
CA ALA A 62 -54.39 37.66 -32.44
C ALA A 62 -54.40 37.70 -30.90
N GLU A 63 -55.56 37.95 -30.28
CA GLU A 63 -55.74 37.87 -28.83
C GLU A 63 -55.54 36.43 -28.33
N GLU A 64 -56.09 35.43 -29.04
CA GLU A 64 -55.92 34.00 -28.73
C GLU A 64 -54.45 33.53 -28.82
N ILE A 65 -53.73 34.00 -29.85
CA ILE A 65 -52.28 33.77 -30.03
C ILE A 65 -51.46 34.41 -28.91
N SER A 66 -51.86 35.59 -28.43
CA SER A 66 -51.18 36.27 -27.32
C SER A 66 -51.28 35.50 -26.00
N SER A 67 -52.43 34.85 -25.74
CA SER A 67 -52.67 34.04 -24.54
C SER A 67 -51.81 32.76 -24.54
N HIS A 68 -51.83 32.00 -25.64
CA HIS A 68 -51.08 30.74 -25.78
C HIS A 68 -49.56 30.93 -25.91
N LYS A 69 -49.08 32.15 -26.20
CA LYS A 69 -47.66 32.50 -26.12
C LYS A 69 -47.08 32.25 -24.72
N SER A 70 -47.86 32.48 -23.67
CA SER A 70 -47.43 32.23 -22.29
C SER A 70 -47.25 30.73 -21.99
N GLU A 71 -48.06 29.87 -22.61
CA GLU A 71 -47.98 28.42 -22.48
C GLU A 71 -46.79 27.83 -23.24
N ILE A 72 -46.47 28.38 -24.41
CA ILE A 72 -45.26 28.04 -25.17
C ILE A 72 -43.99 28.44 -24.40
N GLU A 73 -43.97 29.59 -23.73
CA GLU A 73 -42.82 29.99 -22.90
C GLU A 73 -42.67 29.10 -21.66
N LYS A 74 -43.79 28.70 -21.03
CA LYS A 74 -43.77 27.70 -19.94
C LYS A 74 -43.22 26.37 -20.42
N LEU A 75 -43.64 25.89 -21.60
CA LEU A 75 -43.14 24.66 -22.21
C LEU A 75 -41.64 24.74 -22.50
N ARG A 76 -41.16 25.91 -22.98
CA ARG A 76 -39.74 26.18 -23.22
C ARG A 76 -38.91 26.17 -21.93
N LYS A 77 -39.46 26.73 -20.85
CA LYS A 77 -38.83 26.72 -19.53
C LYS A 77 -38.70 25.29 -18.98
N ILE A 78 -39.76 24.49 -19.08
CA ILE A 78 -39.73 23.07 -18.65
C ILE A 78 -38.74 22.27 -19.51
N SER A 79 -38.73 22.48 -20.84
CA SER A 79 -37.74 21.91 -21.76
C SER A 79 -36.30 22.22 -21.33
N SER A 80 -36.00 23.49 -21.02
CA SER A 80 -34.64 23.86 -20.57
C SER A 80 -34.28 23.25 -19.21
N GLU A 81 -35.24 23.09 -18.31
CA GLU A 81 -35.01 22.48 -16.99
C GLU A 81 -34.73 20.97 -17.13
N LEU A 82 -35.44 20.29 -18.04
CA LEU A 82 -35.19 18.87 -18.36
C LEU A 82 -33.86 18.65 -19.09
N GLU A 83 -33.46 19.56 -19.99
CA GLU A 83 -32.13 19.56 -20.62
C GLU A 83 -31.00 19.69 -19.59
N ILE A 84 -31.15 20.59 -18.61
CA ILE A 84 -30.18 20.77 -17.50
C ILE A 84 -30.08 19.48 -16.67
N GLN A 85 -31.20 18.77 -16.49
CA GLN A 85 -31.26 17.50 -15.75
C GLN A 85 -30.87 16.28 -16.61
N GLN A 86 -30.46 16.49 -17.87
CA GLN A 86 -30.11 15.43 -18.83
C GLN A 86 -31.24 14.42 -19.10
N VAL A 87 -32.49 14.88 -19.04
CA VAL A 87 -33.68 14.06 -19.29
C VAL A 87 -34.13 14.25 -20.72
N HIS A 88 -34.17 13.18 -21.51
CA HIS A 88 -34.55 13.27 -22.92
C HIS A 88 -36.05 13.58 -23.08
N HIS A 89 -36.38 14.56 -23.92
CA HIS A 89 -37.74 14.91 -24.29
C HIS A 89 -37.81 15.32 -25.77
N SER A 90 -38.84 14.85 -26.48
CA SER A 90 -39.01 15.10 -27.93
C SER A 90 -40.24 15.95 -28.21
N GLY A 91 -40.21 16.74 -29.28
CA GLY A 91 -41.37 17.49 -29.78
C GLY A 91 -41.25 19.02 -29.71
N MET A 92 -40.21 19.54 -29.04
CA MET A 92 -39.91 20.97 -28.97
C MET A 92 -39.67 21.59 -30.35
N GLU A 93 -38.98 20.87 -31.24
CA GLU A 93 -38.68 21.28 -32.63
C GLU A 93 -39.96 21.44 -33.46
N ARG A 94 -40.93 20.53 -33.27
CA ARG A 94 -42.24 20.58 -33.93
C ARG A 94 -43.05 21.77 -33.44
N VAL A 95 -43.05 22.03 -32.13
CA VAL A 95 -43.68 23.22 -31.55
C VAL A 95 -43.04 24.51 -32.08
N ALA A 96 -41.71 24.58 -32.10
CA ALA A 96 -40.97 25.74 -32.62
C ALA A 96 -41.28 26.01 -34.11
N SER A 97 -41.27 24.96 -34.92
CA SER A 97 -41.55 25.06 -36.37
C SER A 97 -42.99 25.51 -36.63
N SER A 98 -43.97 24.89 -35.97
CA SER A 98 -45.38 25.25 -36.12
C SER A 98 -45.68 26.66 -35.59
N TRP A 99 -45.08 27.06 -34.47
CA TRP A 99 -45.19 28.41 -33.94
C TRP A 99 -44.58 29.46 -34.89
N GLN A 100 -43.44 29.16 -35.49
CA GLN A 100 -42.79 30.04 -36.46
C GLN A 100 -43.64 30.19 -37.73
N ARG A 101 -44.35 29.14 -38.14
CA ARG A 101 -45.33 29.18 -39.25
C ARG A 101 -46.51 30.10 -38.91
N VAL A 102 -47.14 29.95 -37.75
CA VAL A 102 -48.22 30.83 -37.26
C VAL A 102 -47.76 32.28 -37.21
N ARG A 103 -46.58 32.54 -36.65
CA ARG A 103 -46.01 33.88 -36.54
C ARG A 103 -45.70 34.50 -37.91
N SER A 104 -45.23 33.69 -38.87
CA SER A 104 -44.98 34.15 -40.24
C SER A 104 -46.28 34.50 -40.94
N ASN A 105 -47.31 33.67 -40.84
CA ASN A 105 -48.62 33.94 -41.42
C ASN A 105 -49.28 35.20 -40.82
N VAL A 106 -49.14 35.41 -39.51
CA VAL A 106 -49.56 36.66 -38.85
C VAL A 106 -48.74 37.86 -39.33
N ALA A 107 -47.42 37.71 -39.53
CA ALA A 107 -46.57 38.78 -40.07
C ALA A 107 -46.90 39.13 -41.53
N HIS A 108 -47.34 38.16 -42.33
CA HIS A 108 -47.86 38.39 -43.68
C HIS A 108 -49.17 39.18 -43.66
N LEU A 109 -50.06 38.93 -42.68
CA LEU A 109 -51.30 39.70 -42.47
C LEU A 109 -51.06 41.13 -41.94
N HIS A 110 -49.93 41.37 -41.28
CA HIS A 110 -49.50 42.71 -40.83
C HIS A 110 -48.62 43.45 -41.87
N LYS A 111 -48.37 42.88 -43.05
CA LYS A 111 -47.45 43.45 -44.05
C LYS A 111 -48.06 44.60 -44.88
N ASP A 112 -49.33 44.95 -44.66
CA ASP A 112 -49.97 46.11 -45.28
C ASP A 112 -49.96 47.40 -44.43
N THR A 113 -49.25 47.42 -43.30
CA THR A 113 -49.09 48.66 -42.50
C THR A 113 -47.66 48.86 -41.98
N ALA A 114 -46.67 48.85 -42.88
CA ALA A 114 -45.42 49.58 -42.65
C ALA A 114 -44.61 49.65 -43.95
N THR A 115 -44.88 50.67 -44.76
CA THR A 115 -43.87 51.21 -45.67
C THR A 115 -42.66 51.68 -44.83
N PRO A 116 -41.42 51.41 -45.25
CA PRO A 116 -40.27 52.06 -44.63
C PRO A 116 -40.43 53.56 -44.88
N GLU A 117 -40.51 54.34 -43.80
CA GLU A 117 -40.50 55.79 -43.84
C GLU A 117 -39.33 56.23 -44.73
N LYS A 118 -39.64 56.75 -45.92
CA LYS A 118 -38.71 57.62 -46.63
C LYS A 118 -38.39 58.74 -45.65
N VAL A 119 -37.13 58.85 -45.26
CA VAL A 119 -36.65 60.00 -44.51
C VAL A 119 -36.87 61.21 -45.42
N ASP A 120 -37.98 61.90 -45.24
CA ASP A 120 -38.21 63.20 -45.86
C ASP A 120 -37.12 64.14 -45.35
N MET A 121 -36.36 64.68 -46.31
CA MET A 121 -35.21 65.56 -46.10
C MET A 121 -35.56 67.02 -46.44
N SER A 122 -36.85 67.34 -46.67
CA SER A 122 -37.30 68.71 -46.89
C SER A 122 -37.54 69.42 -45.56
N GLY A 123 -36.60 70.29 -45.17
CA GLY A 123 -36.68 71.08 -43.93
C GLY A 123 -35.37 71.80 -43.60
N ASP A 124 -35.42 72.72 -42.62
CA ASP A 124 -34.24 73.42 -42.10
C ASP A 124 -33.16 72.45 -41.58
N MET A 125 -31.90 72.91 -41.56
CA MET A 125 -30.73 72.08 -41.27
C MET A 125 -30.78 71.38 -39.90
N VAL A 126 -31.37 72.02 -38.88
CA VAL A 126 -31.44 71.49 -37.50
C VAL A 126 -32.36 70.27 -37.37
N PRO A 127 -33.63 70.30 -37.86
CA PRO A 127 -34.48 69.11 -37.92
C PRO A 127 -33.85 67.94 -38.68
N ARG A 128 -33.23 68.20 -39.85
CA ARG A 128 -32.54 67.17 -40.65
C ARG A 128 -31.39 66.53 -39.86
N ALA A 129 -30.57 67.34 -39.20
CA ALA A 129 -29.46 66.85 -38.38
C ALA A 129 -29.94 66.04 -37.17
N ASN A 130 -30.99 66.47 -36.46
CA ASN A 130 -31.55 65.72 -35.33
C ASN A 130 -32.15 64.37 -35.75
N LYS A 131 -32.83 64.31 -36.91
CA LYS A 131 -33.35 63.04 -37.46
C LYS A 131 -32.24 62.04 -37.79
N LEU A 132 -31.11 62.52 -38.32
CA LEU A 132 -29.92 61.68 -38.49
C LEU A 132 -29.33 61.24 -37.14
N ARG A 133 -29.25 62.13 -36.15
CA ARG A 133 -28.78 61.79 -34.80
C ARG A 133 -29.61 60.69 -34.15
N GLU A 134 -30.93 60.74 -34.29
CA GLU A 134 -31.82 59.68 -33.80
C GLU A 134 -31.55 58.34 -34.50
N SER A 135 -31.33 58.37 -35.82
CA SER A 135 -30.98 57.18 -36.61
C SER A 135 -29.62 56.59 -36.19
N VAL A 136 -28.63 57.45 -35.97
CA VAL A 136 -27.29 57.09 -35.47
C VAL A 136 -27.36 56.52 -34.05
N ALA A 137 -28.14 57.14 -33.16
CA ALA A 137 -28.37 56.67 -31.81
C ALA A 137 -29.11 55.32 -31.78
N SER A 138 -30.09 55.12 -32.66
CA SER A 138 -30.79 53.85 -32.84
C SER A 138 -29.83 52.73 -33.25
N LEU A 139 -28.96 52.99 -34.25
CA LEU A 139 -27.97 52.02 -34.69
C LEU A 139 -26.92 51.73 -33.59
N THR A 140 -26.53 52.75 -32.83
CA THR A 140 -25.62 52.60 -31.67
C THR A 140 -26.24 51.75 -30.56
N ARG A 141 -27.54 51.91 -30.29
CA ARG A 141 -28.27 51.04 -29.36
C ARG A 141 -28.33 49.60 -29.86
N LYS A 142 -28.54 49.40 -31.16
CA LYS A 142 -28.54 48.08 -31.79
C LYS A 142 -27.18 47.36 -31.63
N MET A 143 -26.08 48.09 -31.78
CA MET A 143 -24.72 47.58 -31.53
C MET A 143 -24.47 47.19 -30.07
N SER A 144 -25.13 47.85 -29.13
CA SER A 144 -25.03 47.58 -27.69
C SER A 144 -26.06 46.56 -27.18
N SER A 145 -26.90 46.01 -28.07
CA SER A 145 -27.94 45.03 -27.72
C SER A 145 -27.55 43.61 -28.17
N PRO A 146 -28.06 42.55 -27.50
CA PRO A 146 -27.90 41.18 -27.97
C PRO A 146 -28.46 41.03 -29.40
N PRO A 147 -27.82 40.26 -30.29
CA PRO A 147 -26.69 39.34 -30.04
C PRO A 147 -25.30 40.00 -30.09
N LEU A 148 -25.19 41.30 -30.37
CA LEU A 148 -23.90 41.97 -30.62
C LEU A 148 -23.14 42.35 -29.35
N SER A 149 -23.84 42.54 -28.22
CA SER A 149 -23.22 42.82 -26.91
C SER A 149 -22.88 41.57 -26.08
N GLY A 150 -23.03 40.38 -26.66
CA GLY A 150 -22.74 39.09 -26.01
C GLY A 150 -21.26 38.75 -25.87
N ALA A 151 -20.99 37.52 -25.45
CA ALA A 151 -19.65 36.96 -25.33
C ALA A 151 -18.99 36.77 -26.71
N ASP A 152 -17.68 36.51 -26.73
CA ASP A 152 -16.90 36.51 -27.97
C ASP A 152 -17.30 35.41 -28.95
N PHE A 153 -17.65 34.26 -28.41
CA PHE A 153 -17.94 33.06 -29.19
C PHE A 153 -19.41 32.64 -29.15
N SER A 154 -20.29 33.44 -28.54
CA SER A 154 -21.72 33.10 -28.40
C SER A 154 -22.48 33.34 -29.71
N ASP A 155 -23.26 32.38 -30.20
CA ASP A 155 -24.32 32.64 -31.20
C ASP A 155 -23.86 33.29 -32.53
N PHE A 156 -22.76 32.83 -33.13
CA PHE A 156 -22.24 33.35 -34.42
C PHE A 156 -23.32 33.45 -35.52
N SER A 157 -24.21 32.46 -35.60
CA SER A 157 -25.33 32.40 -36.55
C SER A 157 -26.32 33.58 -36.42
N PHE A 158 -26.39 34.21 -35.24
CA PHE A 158 -27.21 35.39 -34.99
C PHE A 158 -26.39 36.69 -35.05
N GLN A 159 -25.09 36.64 -34.71
CA GLN A 159 -24.20 37.79 -34.79
C GLN A 159 -23.93 38.23 -36.23
N GLU A 160 -23.69 37.29 -37.15
CA GLU A 160 -23.35 37.59 -38.55
C GLU A 160 -24.46 38.34 -39.30
N PRO A 161 -25.73 37.88 -39.29
CA PRO A 161 -26.83 38.63 -39.92
C PRO A 161 -27.06 39.99 -39.28
N ALA A 162 -26.88 40.11 -37.96
CA ALA A 162 -27.04 41.37 -37.24
C ALA A 162 -25.96 42.39 -37.60
N LEU A 163 -24.68 41.98 -37.69
CA LEU A 163 -23.58 42.83 -38.14
C LEU A 163 -23.73 43.24 -39.60
N LYS A 164 -24.18 42.30 -40.46
CA LYS A 164 -24.46 42.60 -41.87
C LYS A 164 -25.55 43.67 -42.00
N ASN A 165 -26.65 43.53 -41.26
CA ASN A 165 -27.71 44.53 -41.26
C ASN A 165 -27.24 45.90 -40.76
N VAL A 166 -26.42 45.94 -39.69
CA VAL A 166 -25.86 47.22 -39.21
C VAL A 166 -24.95 47.86 -40.27
N LYS A 167 -24.13 47.08 -40.98
CA LYS A 167 -23.31 47.59 -42.09
C LYS A 167 -24.15 48.16 -43.24
N GLU A 168 -25.24 47.49 -43.60
CA GLU A 168 -26.16 47.96 -44.65
C GLU A 168 -26.84 49.28 -44.26
N GLU A 169 -27.32 49.41 -43.02
CA GLU A 169 -27.90 50.67 -42.51
C GLU A 169 -26.86 51.78 -42.37
N LEU A 170 -25.64 51.44 -41.92
CA LEU A 170 -24.52 52.40 -41.86
C LEU A 170 -24.16 52.92 -43.26
N ALA A 171 -24.19 52.06 -44.28
CA ALA A 171 -23.93 52.45 -45.67
C ALA A 171 -25.00 53.40 -46.23
N LYS A 172 -26.27 53.26 -45.81
CA LYS A 172 -27.36 54.19 -46.18
C LYS A 172 -27.22 55.55 -45.47
N LEU A 173 -26.80 55.56 -44.20
CA LEU A 173 -26.65 56.78 -43.41
C LEU A 173 -25.39 57.60 -43.78
N LYS A 174 -24.32 56.93 -44.21
CA LYS A 174 -23.04 57.58 -44.55
C LYS A 174 -23.17 58.76 -45.53
N PRO A 175 -23.77 58.61 -46.73
CA PRO A 175 -23.89 59.73 -47.66
C PRO A 175 -24.80 60.86 -47.13
N LEU A 176 -25.78 60.55 -46.27
CA LEU A 176 -26.67 61.55 -45.68
C LEU A 176 -25.95 62.41 -44.64
N VAL A 177 -25.12 61.79 -43.79
CA VAL A 177 -24.31 62.50 -42.80
C VAL A 177 -23.22 63.31 -43.50
N GLU A 178 -22.49 62.73 -44.45
CA GLU A 178 -21.45 63.44 -45.22
C GLU A 178 -22.05 64.61 -46.03
N GLY A 179 -23.25 64.44 -46.58
CA GLY A 179 -24.00 65.49 -47.27
C GLY A 179 -24.32 66.68 -46.37
N ILE A 180 -24.94 66.45 -45.21
CA ILE A 180 -25.23 67.53 -44.23
C ILE A 180 -23.94 68.20 -43.73
N MET A 181 -22.90 67.42 -43.45
CA MET A 181 -21.62 67.98 -42.98
C MET A 181 -20.93 68.84 -44.04
N SER A 182 -21.14 68.56 -45.33
CA SER A 182 -20.62 69.34 -46.46
C SER A 182 -21.38 70.65 -46.70
N GLU A 183 -22.62 70.76 -46.24
CA GLU A 183 -23.43 72.00 -46.30
C GLU A 183 -22.95 73.09 -45.32
N ARG A 184 -22.01 72.75 -44.41
CA ARG A 184 -21.46 73.66 -43.38
C ARG A 184 -20.75 74.86 -44.00
N ARG A 185 -21.28 76.07 -43.77
CA ARG A 185 -20.73 77.34 -44.33
C ARG A 185 -19.77 78.13 -43.42
N GLY A 186 -19.45 77.61 -42.22
CA GLY A 186 -18.50 78.23 -41.28
C GLY A 186 -19.01 79.47 -40.51
N LYS A 187 -20.14 80.08 -40.93
CA LYS A 187 -20.80 81.22 -40.28
C LYS A 187 -22.21 80.88 -39.76
N GLU A 188 -22.40 79.67 -39.24
CA GLU A 188 -23.72 79.23 -38.78
C GLU A 188 -24.01 79.67 -37.34
N PRO A 189 -25.29 79.90 -36.98
CA PRO A 189 -25.66 80.23 -35.62
C PRO A 189 -25.32 79.08 -34.64
N GLU A 190 -24.99 79.42 -33.39
CA GLU A 190 -24.39 78.47 -32.43
C GLU A 190 -25.25 77.21 -32.19
N ASN A 191 -26.57 77.34 -32.29
CA ASN A 191 -27.51 76.22 -32.18
C ASN A 191 -27.33 75.19 -33.31
N VAL A 192 -27.09 75.63 -34.55
CA VAL A 192 -26.85 74.73 -35.70
C VAL A 192 -25.49 74.08 -35.57
N LYS A 193 -24.46 74.88 -35.25
CA LYS A 193 -23.09 74.40 -35.02
C LYS A 193 -23.05 73.31 -33.95
N GLY A 194 -23.70 73.53 -32.81
CA GLY A 194 -23.76 72.56 -31.71
C GLY A 194 -24.46 71.24 -32.06
N VAL A 195 -25.50 71.27 -32.90
CA VAL A 195 -26.19 70.04 -33.35
C VAL A 195 -25.34 69.27 -34.35
N LEU A 196 -24.69 69.96 -35.29
CA LEU A 196 -23.78 69.32 -36.26
C LEU A 196 -22.54 68.74 -35.60
N ASP A 197 -21.94 69.42 -34.61
CA ASP A 197 -20.80 68.90 -33.86
C ASP A 197 -21.17 67.64 -33.07
N LYS A 198 -22.36 67.61 -32.45
CA LYS A 198 -22.89 66.42 -31.77
C LYS A 198 -23.16 65.28 -32.76
N LEU A 199 -23.75 65.55 -33.92
CA LEU A 199 -23.96 64.54 -34.96
C LEU A 199 -22.64 63.94 -35.42
N GLN A 200 -21.61 64.77 -35.67
CA GLN A 200 -20.29 64.31 -36.05
C GLN A 200 -19.64 63.45 -34.95
N GLN A 201 -19.80 63.84 -33.69
CA GLN A 201 -19.30 63.05 -32.55
C GLN A 201 -20.01 61.69 -32.43
N GLU A 202 -21.34 61.66 -32.55
CA GLU A 202 -22.12 60.43 -32.50
C GLU A 202 -21.82 59.51 -33.70
N TRP A 203 -21.64 60.09 -34.89
CA TRP A 203 -21.28 59.36 -36.12
C TRP A 203 -19.89 58.73 -36.04
N THR A 204 -18.89 59.50 -35.60
CA THR A 204 -17.52 58.98 -35.41
C THR A 204 -17.52 57.88 -34.34
N HIS A 205 -18.20 58.09 -33.22
CA HIS A 205 -18.35 57.09 -32.17
C HIS A 205 -18.97 55.78 -32.71
N LEU A 206 -20.08 55.87 -33.45
CA LEU A 206 -20.72 54.71 -34.07
C LEU A 206 -19.77 53.98 -35.03
N GLY A 207 -19.04 54.72 -35.87
CA GLY A 207 -18.02 54.15 -36.77
C GLY A 207 -16.94 53.36 -36.02
N HIS A 208 -16.43 53.89 -34.91
CA HIS A 208 -15.48 53.19 -34.04
C HIS A 208 -16.06 51.93 -33.41
N VAL A 209 -17.29 52.00 -32.88
CA VAL A 209 -17.98 50.86 -32.25
C VAL A 209 -18.22 49.73 -33.26
N VAL A 210 -18.73 50.06 -34.45
CA VAL A 210 -18.97 49.08 -35.52
C VAL A 210 -17.66 48.44 -35.98
N THR A 211 -16.63 49.24 -36.23
CA THR A 211 -15.32 48.72 -36.69
C THR A 211 -14.68 47.81 -35.65
N LYS A 212 -14.62 48.25 -34.39
CA LYS A 212 -14.04 47.46 -33.29
C LYS A 212 -14.78 46.13 -33.11
N ARG A 213 -16.11 46.16 -33.15
CA ARG A 213 -16.92 44.95 -32.99
C ARG A 213 -16.78 44.00 -34.17
N GLN A 214 -16.73 44.52 -35.39
CA GLN A 214 -16.51 43.72 -36.60
C GLN A 214 -15.14 43.04 -36.57
N SER A 215 -14.07 43.76 -36.25
CA SER A 215 -12.73 43.16 -36.15
C SER A 215 -12.67 42.09 -35.07
N ARG A 216 -13.32 42.32 -33.92
CA ARG A 216 -13.44 41.32 -32.85
C ARG A 216 -14.18 40.07 -33.32
N TRP A 217 -15.30 40.23 -34.03
CA TRP A 217 -16.07 39.11 -34.59
C TRP A 217 -15.25 38.29 -35.58
N VAL A 218 -14.58 38.93 -36.54
CA VAL A 218 -13.74 38.25 -37.55
C VAL A 218 -12.67 37.41 -36.86
N LYS A 219 -11.95 38.00 -35.90
CA LYS A 219 -10.89 37.30 -35.16
C LYS A 219 -11.42 36.08 -34.40
N CYS A 220 -12.52 36.23 -33.66
CA CYS A 220 -13.09 35.12 -32.89
C CYS A 220 -13.66 34.02 -33.81
N HIS A 221 -14.24 34.40 -34.96
CA HIS A 221 -14.70 33.46 -35.95
C HIS A 221 -13.54 32.65 -36.56
N GLU A 222 -12.43 33.31 -36.91
CA GLU A 222 -11.21 32.63 -37.41
C GLU A 222 -10.61 31.68 -36.35
N GLU A 223 -10.53 32.10 -35.09
CA GLU A 223 -10.09 31.25 -33.97
C GLU A 223 -10.99 30.01 -33.81
N ARG A 224 -12.31 30.19 -33.93
CA ARG A 224 -13.30 29.10 -33.85
C ARG A 224 -13.17 28.12 -35.00
N GLU A 225 -13.00 28.61 -36.22
CA GLU A 225 -12.84 27.77 -37.42
C GLU A 225 -11.53 26.97 -37.40
N LEU A 226 -10.45 27.57 -36.91
CA LEU A 226 -9.19 26.86 -36.70
C LEU A 226 -9.35 25.74 -35.66
N PHE A 227 -9.94 26.04 -34.52
CA PHE A 227 -10.22 25.03 -33.48
C PHE A 227 -11.09 23.88 -34.01
N ASN A 228 -12.15 24.20 -34.75
CA ASN A 228 -13.02 23.18 -35.36
C ASN A 228 -12.24 22.30 -36.36
N THR A 229 -11.36 22.92 -37.15
CA THR A 229 -10.50 22.22 -38.12
C THR A 229 -9.52 21.28 -37.42
N GLU A 230 -8.85 21.73 -36.36
CA GLU A 230 -7.92 20.91 -35.58
C GLU A 230 -8.64 19.76 -34.86
N CYS A 231 -9.82 20.02 -34.28
CA CYS A 231 -10.67 18.99 -33.68
C CYS A 231 -11.08 17.92 -34.70
N ARG A 232 -11.46 18.35 -35.92
CA ARG A 232 -11.82 17.44 -37.00
C ARG A 232 -10.62 16.59 -37.43
N GLN A 233 -9.47 17.20 -37.66
CA GLN A 233 -8.24 16.47 -38.03
C GLN A 233 -7.83 15.43 -36.99
N LEU A 234 -7.91 15.78 -35.70
CA LEU A 234 -7.63 14.86 -34.62
C LEU A 234 -8.69 13.74 -34.55
N GLY A 235 -9.97 14.09 -34.68
CA GLY A 235 -11.06 13.12 -34.64
C GLY A 235 -11.04 12.14 -35.81
N GLU A 236 -10.72 12.60 -37.02
CA GLU A 236 -10.56 11.75 -38.21
C GLU A 236 -9.40 10.76 -38.01
N TRP A 237 -8.24 11.25 -37.57
CA TRP A 237 -7.09 10.40 -37.28
C TRP A 237 -7.37 9.38 -36.17
N LEU A 238 -8.04 9.79 -35.09
CA LEU A 238 -8.45 8.86 -34.03
C LEU A 238 -9.39 7.77 -34.55
N SER A 239 -10.35 8.13 -35.41
CA SER A 239 -11.31 7.18 -35.98
C SER A 239 -10.63 6.15 -36.90
N GLU A 240 -9.53 6.53 -37.55
CA GLU A 240 -8.73 5.60 -38.37
C GLU A 240 -7.87 4.66 -37.51
N MET A 241 -7.29 5.16 -36.42
CA MET A 241 -6.34 4.42 -35.59
C MET A 241 -7.00 3.52 -34.53
N GLU A 242 -8.15 3.91 -34.00
CA GLU A 242 -8.93 3.13 -33.02
C GLU A 242 -9.21 1.68 -33.45
N PRO A 243 -9.72 1.38 -34.67
CA PRO A 243 -9.88 0.01 -35.11
C PRO A 243 -8.54 -0.70 -35.36
N ALA A 244 -7.53 0.02 -35.84
CA ALA A 244 -6.20 -0.52 -36.08
C ALA A 244 -5.49 -0.96 -34.78
N ALA A 245 -5.80 -0.31 -33.65
CA ALA A 245 -5.26 -0.63 -32.33
C ALA A 245 -5.65 -2.02 -31.82
N SER A 246 -6.66 -2.68 -32.39
CA SER A 246 -7.00 -4.07 -32.05
C SER A 246 -5.94 -5.08 -32.52
N HIS A 247 -5.06 -4.68 -33.45
CA HIS A 247 -4.03 -5.56 -34.03
C HIS A 247 -2.64 -5.22 -33.48
N LYS A 248 -2.04 -6.14 -32.71
CA LYS A 248 -0.72 -5.94 -32.07
C LYS A 248 0.40 -5.57 -33.03
N ASN A 249 0.37 -6.06 -34.27
CA ASN A 249 1.38 -5.74 -35.29
C ASN A 249 1.33 -4.28 -35.79
N LYS A 250 0.25 -3.55 -35.50
CA LYS A 250 0.11 -2.12 -35.85
C LYS A 250 0.46 -1.17 -34.71
N HIS A 251 0.72 -1.68 -33.50
CA HIS A 251 0.94 -0.87 -32.30
C HIS A 251 2.14 0.09 -32.46
N GLN A 252 3.25 -0.36 -33.03
CA GLN A 252 4.44 0.47 -33.22
C GLN A 252 4.22 1.64 -34.20
N ASP A 253 3.50 1.41 -35.30
CA ASP A 253 3.18 2.47 -36.28
C ASP A 253 2.23 3.52 -35.66
N ILE A 254 1.21 3.06 -34.92
CA ILE A 254 0.30 3.96 -34.20
C ILE A 254 1.05 4.79 -33.16
N GLU A 255 2.01 4.20 -32.45
CA GLU A 255 2.89 4.90 -31.51
C GLU A 255 3.70 6.01 -32.18
N GLU A 256 4.34 5.73 -33.32
CA GLU A 256 5.13 6.71 -34.07
C GLU A 256 4.26 7.86 -34.60
N GLN A 257 3.07 7.55 -35.13
CA GLN A 257 2.12 8.56 -35.58
C GLN A 257 1.54 9.39 -34.43
N ALA A 258 1.28 8.76 -33.27
CA ALA A 258 0.80 9.47 -32.10
C ALA A 258 1.81 10.53 -31.64
N LEU A 259 3.11 10.26 -31.69
CA LEU A 259 4.14 11.27 -31.34
C LEU A 259 4.04 12.52 -32.21
N MET A 260 3.75 12.35 -33.50
CA MET A 260 3.58 13.47 -34.43
C MET A 260 2.30 14.27 -34.15
N LYS A 261 1.28 13.64 -33.54
CA LYS A 261 -0.01 14.25 -33.22
C LYS A 261 -0.08 14.90 -31.84
N ILE A 262 0.90 14.72 -30.95
CA ILE A 262 0.92 15.35 -29.61
C ILE A 262 0.75 16.88 -29.68
N ARG A 263 1.42 17.54 -30.64
CA ARG A 263 1.30 19.00 -30.80
C ARG A 263 -0.12 19.42 -31.15
N LEU A 264 -0.80 18.67 -32.01
CA LEU A 264 -2.18 18.91 -32.39
C LEU A 264 -3.12 18.73 -31.18
N VAL A 265 -2.95 17.66 -30.41
CA VAL A 265 -3.73 17.41 -29.18
C VAL A 265 -3.56 18.56 -28.18
N ARG A 266 -2.32 19.03 -27.98
CA ARG A 266 -2.05 20.16 -27.10
C ARG A 266 -2.68 21.45 -27.60
N SER A 267 -2.59 21.71 -28.91
CA SER A 267 -3.22 22.87 -29.56
C SER A 267 -4.73 22.88 -29.32
N VAL A 268 -5.41 21.75 -29.61
CA VAL A 268 -6.85 21.59 -29.39
C VAL A 268 -7.24 21.83 -27.93
N CYS A 269 -6.47 21.30 -26.97
CA CYS A 269 -6.73 21.53 -25.55
C CYS A 269 -6.61 23.01 -25.16
N MET A 270 -5.51 23.66 -25.57
CA MET A 270 -5.24 25.06 -25.25
C MET A 270 -6.25 26.01 -25.90
N ALA A 271 -6.52 25.82 -27.20
CA ALA A 271 -7.49 26.62 -27.93
C ALA A 271 -8.91 26.42 -27.38
N GLY A 272 -9.28 25.19 -27.02
CA GLY A 272 -10.57 24.91 -26.39
C GLY A 272 -10.73 25.55 -25.01
N GLU A 273 -9.66 25.63 -24.22
CA GLU A 273 -9.66 26.32 -22.93
C GLU A 273 -9.84 27.84 -23.10
N ASP A 274 -9.06 28.48 -23.99
CA ASP A 274 -9.16 29.93 -24.29
C ASP A 274 -10.56 30.30 -24.81
N ILE A 275 -11.07 29.52 -25.77
CA ILE A 275 -12.41 29.75 -26.34
C ILE A 275 -13.46 29.61 -25.24
N ALA A 276 -13.37 28.59 -24.38
CA ALA A 276 -14.35 28.36 -23.32
C ALA A 276 -14.33 29.46 -22.25
N GLU A 277 -13.16 30.04 -21.95
CA GLU A 277 -13.03 31.15 -20.98
C GLU A 277 -13.71 32.44 -21.48
N ARG A 278 -13.68 32.66 -22.81
CA ARG A 278 -14.25 33.85 -23.47
C ARG A 278 -15.67 33.65 -24.00
N SER A 279 -16.27 32.49 -23.73
CA SER A 279 -17.59 32.09 -24.18
C SER A 279 -18.68 32.33 -23.13
N ASP A 280 -19.94 32.34 -23.56
CA ASP A 280 -21.06 32.17 -22.63
C ASP A 280 -21.09 30.72 -22.08
N ARG A 281 -21.88 30.48 -21.02
CA ARG A 281 -21.92 29.18 -20.33
C ARG A 281 -22.26 28.00 -21.24
N LYS A 282 -23.14 28.20 -22.23
CA LYS A 282 -23.58 27.14 -23.13
C LYS A 282 -22.45 26.78 -24.10
N THR A 283 -21.93 27.77 -24.81
CA THR A 283 -20.83 27.57 -25.77
C THR A 283 -19.58 27.01 -25.09
N ALA A 284 -19.26 27.47 -23.87
CA ALA A 284 -18.15 26.95 -23.08
C ALA A 284 -18.32 25.45 -22.74
N ALA A 285 -19.54 25.03 -22.39
CA ALA A 285 -19.82 23.63 -22.10
C ALA A 285 -19.67 22.75 -23.35
N GLU A 286 -20.15 23.21 -24.50
CA GLU A 286 -20.02 22.49 -25.79
C GLU A 286 -18.55 22.29 -26.18
N VAL A 287 -17.73 23.34 -26.06
CA VAL A 287 -16.28 23.27 -26.35
C VAL A 287 -15.57 22.31 -25.40
N LYS A 288 -15.82 22.43 -24.10
CA LYS A 288 -15.22 21.54 -23.09
C LYS A 288 -15.63 20.09 -23.31
N ALA A 289 -16.89 19.84 -23.66
CA ALA A 289 -17.37 18.51 -24.00
C ALA A 289 -16.61 17.93 -25.21
N LYS A 290 -16.45 18.72 -26.28
CA LYS A 290 -15.73 18.27 -27.48
C LYS A 290 -14.26 17.97 -27.22
N VAL A 291 -13.56 18.84 -26.47
CA VAL A 291 -12.16 18.61 -26.09
C VAL A 291 -12.03 17.37 -25.21
N ASN A 292 -12.93 17.19 -24.24
CA ASN A 292 -12.91 16.02 -23.36
C ASN A 292 -13.18 14.72 -24.13
N GLU A 293 -14.13 14.71 -25.06
CA GLU A 293 -14.40 13.57 -25.94
C GLU A 293 -13.13 13.14 -26.69
N LEU A 294 -12.47 14.07 -27.37
CA LEU A 294 -11.24 13.80 -28.13
C LEU A 294 -10.09 13.37 -27.21
N LYS A 295 -9.95 14.00 -26.04
CA LYS A 295 -8.93 13.65 -25.04
C LYS A 295 -9.13 12.24 -24.50
N GLN A 296 -10.36 11.82 -24.20
CA GLN A 296 -10.65 10.47 -23.71
C GLN A 296 -10.38 9.42 -24.79
N ARG A 297 -10.80 9.67 -26.04
CA ARG A 297 -10.49 8.81 -27.18
C ARG A 297 -8.99 8.65 -27.39
N TRP A 298 -8.25 9.76 -27.34
CA TRP A 298 -6.79 9.76 -27.41
C TRP A 298 -6.14 8.93 -26.29
N ILE A 299 -6.55 9.14 -25.03
CA ILE A 299 -6.02 8.37 -23.89
C ILE A 299 -6.31 6.88 -24.06
N LYS A 300 -7.55 6.53 -24.45
CA LYS A 300 -7.95 5.14 -24.69
C LYS A 300 -7.11 4.50 -25.79
N LEU A 301 -6.91 5.17 -26.93
CA LEU A 301 -6.06 4.67 -28.01
C LEU A 301 -4.63 4.38 -27.54
N LEU A 302 -4.04 5.27 -26.73
CA LEU A 302 -2.72 5.06 -26.15
C LEU A 302 -2.69 3.90 -25.13
N MET A 303 -3.77 3.67 -24.40
CA MET A 303 -3.90 2.52 -23.50
C MET A 303 -4.00 1.21 -24.29
N ASP A 304 -4.83 1.17 -25.34
CA ASP A 304 -5.09 -0.01 -26.17
C ASP A 304 -3.85 -0.45 -26.98
N THR A 305 -2.99 0.50 -27.35
CA THR A 305 -1.72 0.24 -28.07
C THR A 305 -0.52 0.00 -27.16
N GLY A 306 -0.67 0.15 -25.84
CA GLY A 306 0.45 0.07 -24.89
C GLY A 306 1.36 1.31 -24.86
N ALA A 307 1.14 2.27 -25.76
CA ALA A 307 1.85 3.54 -25.88
C ALA A 307 1.84 4.40 -24.59
N TYR A 308 0.82 4.19 -23.74
CA TYR A 308 0.67 4.87 -22.44
C TYR A 308 1.83 4.58 -21.48
N LYS A 309 2.51 3.43 -21.60
CA LYS A 309 3.53 2.98 -20.63
C LYS A 309 4.86 3.75 -20.70
N ASN A 310 5.13 4.57 -21.72
CA ASN A 310 6.46 5.16 -21.92
C ASN A 310 6.57 6.70 -21.97
N LYS A 311 5.50 7.50 -22.16
CA LYS A 311 5.72 8.90 -22.62
C LYS A 311 4.83 10.04 -22.10
N ILE A 312 3.88 9.84 -21.18
CA ILE A 312 3.09 10.99 -20.66
C ILE A 312 3.72 11.69 -19.45
N PHE A 313 4.65 11.05 -18.74
CA PHE A 313 5.54 11.74 -17.80
C PHE A 313 6.93 11.13 -17.92
N GLY A 314 7.94 11.95 -18.26
CA GLY A 314 9.29 11.50 -18.54
C GLY A 314 10.01 10.89 -17.33
N MET A 315 9.79 9.61 -17.08
CA MET A 315 10.66 8.73 -16.29
C MET A 315 10.72 7.36 -16.97
N GLU A 316 11.92 6.82 -17.04
CA GLU A 316 12.30 5.55 -17.66
C GLU A 316 11.45 4.37 -17.18
N GLY A 317 11.00 3.54 -18.11
CA GLY A 317 10.45 2.20 -17.85
C GLY A 317 9.08 2.15 -17.17
N SER A 318 8.25 1.18 -17.54
CA SER A 318 7.08 0.83 -16.70
C SER A 318 7.56 0.48 -15.29
N PRO A 319 6.98 1.06 -14.22
CA PRO A 319 7.36 0.75 -12.84
C PRO A 319 7.35 -0.75 -12.54
N ALA A 320 6.41 -1.49 -13.13
CA ALA A 320 6.33 -2.94 -13.03
C ALA A 320 7.53 -3.64 -13.67
N LYS A 321 8.04 -3.15 -14.82
CA LYS A 321 9.18 -3.76 -15.52
C LYS A 321 10.50 -3.54 -14.77
N ALA A 322 10.71 -2.33 -14.23
CA ALA A 322 11.86 -2.06 -13.35
C ALA A 322 11.81 -2.93 -12.08
N GLN A 323 10.62 -3.14 -11.50
CA GLN A 323 10.44 -4.03 -10.35
C GLN A 323 10.67 -5.51 -10.72
N ILE A 324 10.24 -5.96 -11.90
CA ILE A 324 10.54 -7.31 -12.40
C ILE A 324 12.05 -7.54 -12.51
N GLU A 325 12.79 -6.62 -13.15
CA GLU A 325 14.24 -6.76 -13.34
C GLU A 325 15.00 -6.82 -12.00
N VAL A 326 14.59 -5.98 -11.04
CA VAL A 326 15.12 -6.03 -9.67
C VAL A 326 14.79 -7.36 -9.00
N LEU A 327 13.55 -7.85 -9.11
CA LEU A 327 13.16 -9.14 -8.55
C LEU A 327 13.93 -10.30 -9.15
N GLU A 328 14.09 -10.33 -10.48
CA GLU A 328 14.82 -11.38 -11.19
C GLU A 328 16.29 -11.41 -10.73
N SER A 329 16.92 -10.24 -10.57
CA SER A 329 18.27 -10.12 -10.00
C SER A 329 18.32 -10.67 -8.57
N ARG A 330 17.35 -10.34 -7.70
CA ARG A 330 17.30 -10.83 -6.32
C ARG A 330 17.06 -12.34 -6.24
N VAL A 331 16.19 -12.88 -7.09
CA VAL A 331 15.96 -14.32 -7.22
C VAL A 331 17.24 -15.02 -7.71
N ALA A 332 18.01 -14.41 -8.61
CA ALA A 332 19.31 -14.95 -9.03
C ALA A 332 20.34 -14.96 -7.89
N GLU A 333 20.40 -13.91 -7.07
CA GLU A 333 21.25 -13.87 -5.87
C GLU A 333 20.88 -14.98 -4.87
N VAL A 334 19.59 -15.22 -4.65
CA VAL A 334 19.12 -16.33 -3.80
C VAL A 334 19.53 -17.68 -4.35
N LYS A 335 19.33 -17.92 -5.66
CA LYS A 335 19.78 -19.16 -6.31
C LYS A 335 21.29 -19.36 -6.16
N SER A 336 22.09 -18.29 -6.28
CA SER A 336 23.53 -18.34 -6.07
C SER A 336 23.89 -18.66 -4.61
N LEU A 337 23.17 -18.10 -3.64
CA LEU A 337 23.40 -18.38 -2.22
C LEU A 337 23.11 -19.84 -1.87
N LEU A 338 22.00 -20.39 -2.40
CA LEU A 338 21.62 -21.78 -2.20
C LEU A 338 22.58 -22.77 -2.86
N ALA A 339 23.22 -22.36 -3.96
CA ALA A 339 24.25 -23.15 -4.63
C ALA A 339 25.60 -23.13 -3.90
N ASP A 340 25.86 -22.13 -3.04
CA ASP A 340 27.11 -22.00 -2.30
C ASP A 340 27.10 -22.85 -1.01
N PRO A 341 27.89 -23.94 -0.93
CA PRO A 341 27.88 -24.80 0.24
C PRO A 341 28.51 -24.12 1.45
N VAL A 342 27.79 -24.11 2.58
CA VAL A 342 28.30 -23.60 3.87
C VAL A 342 29.09 -24.68 4.60
N ASN A 343 30.10 -24.29 5.38
CA ASN A 343 30.86 -25.23 6.21
C ASN A 343 30.02 -25.68 7.42
N PRO A 344 29.64 -26.97 7.54
CA PRO A 344 28.80 -27.44 8.64
C PRO A 344 29.55 -27.53 9.99
N SER A 345 30.89 -27.48 9.99
CA SER A 345 31.70 -27.56 11.22
C SER A 345 32.08 -26.21 11.82
N ASP A 346 31.73 -25.11 11.14
CA ASP A 346 32.07 -23.74 11.55
C ASP A 346 30.82 -23.00 12.06
N ASP A 347 30.79 -22.77 13.37
CA ASP A 347 29.69 -22.10 14.08
C ASP A 347 29.50 -20.65 13.61
N MET A 348 30.60 -19.94 13.28
CA MET A 348 30.55 -18.58 12.76
C MET A 348 30.01 -18.58 11.34
N ALA A 349 30.48 -19.48 10.47
CA ALA A 349 30.01 -19.57 9.09
C ALA A 349 28.52 -19.90 9.02
N LEU A 350 28.02 -20.82 9.86
CA LEU A 350 26.59 -21.14 9.96
C LEU A 350 25.77 -19.96 10.49
N SER A 351 26.26 -19.26 11.51
CA SER A 351 25.58 -18.08 12.09
C SER A 351 25.51 -16.93 11.09
N VAL A 352 26.60 -16.64 10.38
CA VAL A 352 26.63 -15.62 9.31
C VAL A 352 25.69 -16.02 8.17
N ARG A 353 25.63 -17.30 7.78
CA ARG A 353 24.70 -17.79 6.76
C ARG A 353 23.24 -17.57 7.18
N LEU A 354 22.88 -17.81 8.44
CA LEU A 354 21.53 -17.52 8.95
C LEU A 354 21.18 -16.03 8.86
N THR A 355 22.12 -15.14 9.21
CA THR A 355 21.92 -13.70 9.06
C THR A 355 21.70 -13.32 7.59
N ILE A 356 22.50 -13.85 6.67
CA ILE A 356 22.33 -13.59 5.24
C ILE A 356 20.97 -14.09 4.76
N ILE A 357 20.55 -15.31 5.16
CA ILE A 357 19.23 -15.86 4.80
C ILE A 357 18.12 -14.94 5.32
N SER A 358 18.14 -14.53 6.59
CA SER A 358 17.15 -13.61 7.17
C SER A 358 17.04 -12.30 6.37
N THR A 359 18.18 -11.67 6.06
CA THR A 359 18.18 -10.43 5.28
C THR A 359 17.64 -10.61 3.85
N LYS A 360 17.91 -11.75 3.21
CA LYS A 360 17.40 -12.06 1.87
C LYS A 360 15.92 -12.44 1.88
N GLU A 361 15.43 -13.11 2.92
CA GLU A 361 14.00 -13.39 3.12
C GLU A 361 13.21 -12.08 3.29
N GLU A 362 13.70 -11.15 4.11
CA GLU A 362 13.09 -9.83 4.32
C GLU A 362 13.08 -8.99 3.03
N ASP A 363 14.20 -8.91 2.30
CA ASP A 363 14.30 -8.16 1.03
C ASP A 363 13.37 -8.76 -0.05
N LEU A 364 13.36 -10.09 -0.22
CA LEU A 364 12.45 -10.74 -1.18
C LEU A 364 10.98 -10.54 -0.82
N ALA A 365 10.62 -10.63 0.47
CA ALA A 365 9.25 -10.48 0.92
C ALA A 365 8.74 -9.04 0.72
N ALA A 366 9.55 -8.04 1.06
CA ALA A 366 9.22 -6.63 0.81
C ALA A 366 9.01 -6.36 -0.69
N LYS A 367 9.92 -6.87 -1.54
CA LYS A 367 9.82 -6.71 -2.99
C LYS A 367 8.68 -7.50 -3.62
N LEU A 368 8.34 -8.67 -3.08
CA LEU A 368 7.15 -9.42 -3.47
C LEU A 368 5.86 -8.64 -3.17
N GLN A 369 5.79 -7.94 -2.03
CA GLN A 369 4.65 -7.10 -1.68
C GLN A 369 4.51 -5.90 -2.63
N GLU A 370 5.62 -5.25 -3.00
CA GLU A 370 5.64 -4.16 -3.97
C GLU A 370 5.10 -4.61 -5.33
N ILE A 371 5.61 -5.73 -5.88
CA ILE A 371 5.21 -6.20 -7.22
C ILE A 371 3.79 -6.79 -7.24
N SER A 372 3.30 -7.31 -6.11
CA SER A 372 1.94 -7.87 -6.00
C SER A 372 0.86 -6.81 -6.23
N THR A 373 1.18 -5.52 -6.05
CA THR A 373 0.27 -4.41 -6.39
C THR A 373 -0.04 -4.32 -7.90
N PHE A 374 0.79 -4.95 -8.73
CA PHE A 374 0.63 -5.04 -10.19
C PHE A 374 0.07 -6.39 -10.65
N SER A 375 -0.32 -7.29 -9.74
CA SER A 375 -0.89 -8.60 -10.09
C SER A 375 -2.17 -8.47 -10.94
N GLY A 376 -2.37 -9.39 -11.88
CA GLY A 376 -3.51 -9.41 -12.81
C GLY A 376 -3.41 -8.48 -14.03
N GLN A 377 -2.31 -7.75 -14.18
CA GLN A 377 -2.09 -6.82 -15.30
C GLN A 377 -1.23 -7.40 -16.45
N ASP A 378 -0.36 -8.37 -16.15
CA ASP A 378 0.63 -8.91 -17.10
C ASP A 378 1.02 -10.35 -16.70
N GLU A 379 1.16 -11.25 -17.68
CA GLU A 379 1.59 -12.64 -17.47
C GLU A 379 3.04 -12.71 -16.95
N ALA A 380 3.90 -11.76 -17.35
CA ALA A 380 5.28 -11.67 -16.86
C ALA A 380 5.36 -11.34 -15.37
N VAL A 381 4.45 -10.49 -14.86
CA VAL A 381 4.35 -10.15 -13.44
C VAL A 381 3.95 -11.39 -12.64
N GLU A 382 2.94 -12.12 -13.10
CA GLU A 382 2.45 -13.31 -12.39
C GLU A 382 3.48 -14.45 -12.37
N LYS A 383 4.22 -14.63 -13.47
CA LYS A 383 5.36 -15.55 -13.53
C LYS A 383 6.45 -15.17 -12.53
N THR A 384 6.82 -13.89 -12.47
CA THR A 384 7.86 -13.39 -11.56
C THR A 384 7.44 -13.55 -10.09
N ILE A 385 6.19 -13.25 -9.76
CA ILE A 385 5.59 -13.48 -8.42
C ILE A 385 5.70 -14.95 -8.02
N SER A 386 5.39 -15.87 -8.94
CA SER A 386 5.50 -17.32 -8.70
C SER A 386 6.95 -17.76 -8.46
N GLU A 387 7.89 -17.28 -9.27
CA GLU A 387 9.32 -17.58 -9.12
C GLU A 387 9.88 -17.06 -7.79
N THR A 388 9.47 -15.87 -7.35
CA THR A 388 9.87 -15.28 -6.06
C THR A 388 9.27 -16.02 -4.88
N LYS A 389 8.00 -16.45 -4.94
CA LYS A 389 7.40 -17.32 -3.91
C LYS A 389 8.16 -18.64 -3.79
N LYS A 390 8.57 -19.23 -4.91
CA LYS A 390 9.39 -20.45 -4.90
C LYS A 390 10.75 -20.21 -4.26
N ALA A 391 11.41 -19.09 -4.57
CA ALA A 391 12.69 -18.72 -3.95
C ALA A 391 12.57 -18.52 -2.43
N LEU A 392 11.50 -17.90 -1.94
CA LEU A 392 11.20 -17.77 -0.50
C LEU A 392 11.02 -19.13 0.18
N SER A 393 10.28 -20.06 -0.45
CA SER A 393 10.14 -21.43 0.08
C SER A 393 11.50 -22.13 0.20
N SER A 394 12.34 -22.03 -0.83
CA SER A 394 13.67 -22.63 -0.81
C SER A 394 14.62 -22.00 0.22
N LEU A 395 14.50 -20.68 0.48
CA LEU A 395 15.24 -20.04 1.57
C LEU A 395 14.79 -20.55 2.93
N ALA A 396 13.49 -20.69 3.16
CA ALA A 396 12.95 -21.19 4.43
C ALA A 396 13.42 -22.62 4.72
N GLU A 397 13.39 -23.50 3.71
CA GLU A 397 13.94 -24.86 3.81
C GLU A 397 15.44 -24.84 4.12
N HIS A 398 16.21 -23.97 3.46
CA HIS A 398 17.65 -23.85 3.72
C HIS A 398 17.93 -23.30 5.13
N ARG A 399 17.14 -22.34 5.61
CA ARG A 399 17.21 -21.80 6.97
C ARG A 399 17.06 -22.90 8.00
N GLU A 400 16.06 -23.77 7.84
CA GLU A 400 15.81 -24.91 8.71
C GLU A 400 17.00 -25.89 8.72
N GLN A 401 17.55 -26.20 7.55
CA GLN A 401 18.74 -27.05 7.42
C GLN A 401 19.96 -26.45 8.14
N VAL A 402 20.21 -25.15 7.98
CA VAL A 402 21.34 -24.46 8.63
C VAL A 402 21.15 -24.38 10.15
N MET A 403 19.94 -24.10 10.62
CA MET A 403 19.61 -24.10 12.07
C MET A 403 19.81 -25.49 12.69
N ALA A 404 19.36 -26.55 12.00
CA ALA A 404 19.55 -27.92 12.46
C ALA A 404 21.05 -28.27 12.58
N LYS A 405 21.86 -27.93 11.57
CA LYS A 405 23.32 -28.13 11.60
C LYS A 405 23.99 -27.35 12.74
N LEU A 406 23.61 -26.08 12.93
CA LEU A 406 24.15 -25.25 14.02
C LEU A 406 23.82 -25.82 15.40
N SER A 407 22.59 -26.30 15.59
CA SER A 407 22.15 -26.95 16.83
C SER A 407 22.94 -28.23 17.10
N SER A 408 23.10 -29.09 16.09
CA SER A 408 23.90 -30.32 16.17
C SER A 408 25.38 -30.04 16.50
N LEU A 409 25.97 -29.02 15.87
CA LEU A 409 27.36 -28.61 16.13
C LEU A 409 27.53 -28.08 17.56
N LYS A 410 26.61 -27.25 18.05
CA LYS A 410 26.62 -26.76 19.44
C LYS A 410 26.49 -27.90 20.44
N LYS A 411 25.59 -28.86 20.17
CA LYS A 411 25.43 -30.06 21.00
C LYS A 411 26.72 -30.87 21.06
N LEU A 412 27.36 -31.11 19.91
CA LEU A 412 28.65 -31.81 19.85
C LEU A 412 29.74 -31.07 20.63
N LYS A 413 29.88 -29.74 20.46
CA LYS A 413 30.88 -28.95 21.20
C LYS A 413 30.68 -29.02 22.71
N THR A 414 29.43 -28.88 23.18
CA THR A 414 29.12 -29.00 24.61
C THR A 414 29.39 -30.40 25.16
N GLN A 415 28.99 -31.45 24.43
CA GLN A 415 29.30 -32.83 24.82
C GLN A 415 30.82 -33.09 24.85
N LEU A 416 31.54 -32.61 23.84
CA LEU A 416 33.00 -32.70 23.75
C LEU A 416 33.66 -32.02 24.96
N ASP A 417 33.28 -30.79 25.30
CA ASP A 417 33.87 -30.06 26.43
C ASP A 417 33.55 -30.76 27.78
N ASN A 418 32.33 -31.26 27.96
CA ASN A 418 31.93 -32.00 29.16
C ASN A 418 32.73 -33.30 29.34
N VAL A 419 32.80 -34.12 28.29
CA VAL A 419 33.52 -35.40 28.32
C VAL A 419 35.03 -35.17 28.47
N THR A 420 35.59 -34.17 27.78
CA THR A 420 37.00 -33.78 27.90
C THR A 420 37.35 -33.33 29.32
N SER A 421 36.50 -32.52 29.95
CA SER A 421 36.70 -32.09 31.34
C SER A 421 36.70 -33.28 32.30
N TRP A 422 35.71 -34.18 32.15
CA TRP A 422 35.60 -35.37 32.99
C TRP A 422 36.77 -36.35 32.80
N VAL A 423 37.22 -36.59 31.56
CA VAL A 423 38.40 -37.44 31.28
C VAL A 423 39.66 -36.85 31.93
N ASN A 424 39.87 -35.55 31.80
CA ASN A 424 41.02 -34.86 32.41
C ASN A 424 40.99 -34.90 33.94
N GLU A 425 39.81 -34.67 34.54
CA GLU A 425 39.63 -34.78 35.98
C GLU A 425 39.90 -36.22 36.46
N THR A 426 39.40 -37.22 35.74
CA THR A 426 39.58 -38.63 36.08
C THR A 426 41.04 -39.07 35.94
N LEU A 427 41.73 -38.65 34.87
CA LEU A 427 43.17 -38.86 34.70
C LEU A 427 43.97 -38.19 35.83
N THR A 428 43.56 -37.00 36.28
CA THR A 428 44.20 -36.31 37.41
C THR A 428 44.01 -37.09 38.71
N ARG A 429 42.79 -37.60 38.98
CA ARG A 429 42.50 -38.47 40.14
C ARG A 429 43.34 -39.75 40.13
N ILE A 430 43.50 -40.39 38.96
CA ILE A 430 44.38 -41.56 38.79
C ILE A 430 45.86 -41.20 38.98
N ASN A 431 46.29 -40.01 38.55
CA ASN A 431 47.67 -39.59 38.75
C ASN A 431 47.97 -39.32 40.23
N ILE A 432 47.04 -38.70 40.97
CA ILE A 432 47.16 -38.46 42.40
C ILE A 432 47.17 -39.78 43.19
N SER A 433 46.39 -40.79 42.77
CA SER A 433 46.35 -42.09 43.46
C SER A 433 47.65 -42.88 43.38
N LYS A 434 48.60 -42.51 42.51
CA LYS A 434 49.93 -43.14 42.43
C LYS A 434 50.79 -42.92 43.67
N GLU A 435 50.52 -41.86 44.43
CA GLU A 435 51.24 -41.53 45.68
C GLU A 435 50.67 -42.29 46.90
N LEU A 436 49.62 -43.10 46.71
CA LEU A 436 48.95 -43.85 47.78
C LEU A 436 49.54 -45.25 47.96
N PRO A 437 49.36 -45.88 49.14
CA PRO A 437 49.76 -47.27 49.38
C PRO A 437 49.13 -48.24 48.37
N PRO A 438 49.81 -49.36 48.02
CA PRO A 438 49.40 -50.25 46.93
C PRO A 438 47.97 -50.79 47.03
N THR A 439 47.51 -51.11 48.24
CA THR A 439 46.17 -51.65 48.50
C THR A 439 45.07 -50.60 48.33
N GLU A 440 45.36 -49.34 48.65
CA GLU A 440 44.42 -48.23 48.54
C GLU A 440 44.38 -47.67 47.11
N LYS A 441 45.54 -47.65 46.44
CA LYS A 441 45.66 -47.37 45.00
C LYS A 441 44.78 -48.29 44.17
N ILE A 442 44.86 -49.61 44.38
CA ILE A 442 44.07 -50.60 43.62
C ILE A 442 42.56 -50.37 43.80
N ARG A 443 42.10 -50.15 45.05
CA ARG A 443 40.68 -49.89 45.34
C ARG A 443 40.15 -48.63 44.66
N ILE A 444 40.93 -47.54 44.68
CA ILE A 444 40.54 -46.27 44.06
C ILE A 444 40.51 -46.42 42.54
N VAL A 445 41.49 -47.10 41.94
CA VAL A 445 41.54 -47.35 40.50
C VAL A 445 40.36 -48.24 40.05
N ASP A 446 40.02 -49.31 40.77
CA ASP A 446 38.88 -50.17 40.44
C ASP A 446 37.53 -49.41 40.49
N ASN A 447 37.35 -48.54 41.49
CA ASN A 447 36.16 -47.68 41.58
C ASN A 447 36.09 -46.69 40.42
N ILE A 448 37.22 -46.07 40.06
CA ILE A 448 37.30 -45.17 38.91
C ILE A 448 37.00 -45.92 37.60
N MET A 449 37.56 -47.12 37.41
CA MET A 449 37.34 -47.90 36.18
C MET A 449 35.88 -48.33 36.01
N THR A 450 35.14 -48.51 37.11
CA THR A 450 33.68 -48.74 37.07
C THR A 450 32.96 -47.52 36.49
N MET A 451 33.29 -46.31 36.98
CA MET A 451 32.74 -45.06 36.42
C MET A 451 33.16 -44.82 34.96
N VAL A 452 34.37 -45.26 34.58
CA VAL A 452 34.87 -45.19 33.21
C VAL A 452 34.05 -46.08 32.27
N PHE A 453 33.67 -47.28 32.73
CA PHE A 453 32.80 -48.16 31.98
C PHE A 453 31.42 -47.54 31.74
N ASP A 454 30.81 -46.94 32.77
CA ASP A 454 29.48 -46.32 32.67
C ASP A 454 29.43 -45.14 31.68
N ARG A 455 30.53 -44.39 31.55
CA ARG A 455 30.63 -43.23 30.65
C ARG A 455 31.27 -43.51 29.28
N GLU A 456 31.64 -44.75 28.98
CA GLU A 456 32.25 -45.10 27.69
C GLU A 456 31.36 -44.74 26.50
N ILE A 457 30.04 -44.83 26.68
CA ILE A 457 29.06 -44.53 25.62
C ILE A 457 29.12 -43.05 25.20
N GLU A 458 29.38 -42.13 26.14
CA GLU A 458 29.46 -40.70 25.86
C GLU A 458 30.67 -40.36 24.96
N VAL A 459 31.79 -41.06 25.16
CA VAL A 459 33.00 -40.92 24.32
C VAL A 459 32.77 -41.50 22.93
N LYS A 460 32.06 -42.64 22.84
CA LYS A 460 31.65 -43.24 21.55
C LYS A 460 30.72 -42.31 20.78
N ASP A 461 29.73 -41.72 21.44
CA ASP A 461 28.78 -40.79 20.84
C ASP A 461 29.47 -39.53 20.31
N VAL A 462 30.40 -38.94 21.06
CA VAL A 462 31.21 -37.79 20.60
C VAL A 462 32.03 -38.16 19.36
N LYS A 463 32.65 -39.34 19.35
CA LYS A 463 33.44 -39.83 18.20
C LYS A 463 32.56 -40.06 16.97
N GLU A 464 31.39 -40.68 17.13
CA GLU A 464 30.46 -40.95 16.04
C GLU A 464 29.90 -39.64 15.45
N ASN A 465 29.44 -38.73 16.31
CA ASN A 465 28.94 -37.42 15.90
C ASN A 465 30.01 -36.60 15.18
N PHE A 466 31.27 -36.64 15.64
CA PHE A 466 32.38 -36.01 14.94
C PHE A 466 32.64 -36.67 13.58
N THR A 467 32.67 -38.00 13.50
CA THR A 467 32.86 -38.74 12.22
C THR A 467 31.77 -38.39 11.20
N ASN A 468 30.53 -38.23 11.65
CA ASN A 468 29.42 -37.82 10.79
C ASN A 468 29.61 -36.38 10.29
N LEU A 469 30.06 -35.46 11.16
CA LEU A 469 30.43 -34.10 10.78
C LEU A 469 31.61 -34.06 9.80
N GLU A 470 32.60 -34.94 9.94
CA GLU A 470 33.72 -35.05 8.99
C GLU A 470 33.22 -35.45 7.59
N LYS A 471 32.34 -36.45 7.52
CA LYS A 471 31.72 -36.88 6.25
C LYS A 471 30.91 -35.76 5.61
N GLU A 472 30.15 -34.99 6.40
CA GLU A 472 29.42 -33.83 5.89
C GLU A 472 30.37 -32.76 5.33
N CYS A 473 31.48 -32.45 6.03
CA CYS A 473 32.49 -31.50 5.57
C CYS A 473 33.18 -31.97 4.27
N GLN A 474 33.48 -33.26 4.16
CA GLN A 474 34.03 -33.86 2.94
C GLN A 474 33.07 -33.78 1.76
N ALA A 475 31.77 -34.05 1.99
CA ALA A 475 30.74 -33.95 0.97
C ALA A 475 30.65 -32.53 0.36
N VAL A 476 30.86 -31.49 1.18
CA VAL A 476 30.89 -30.09 0.72
C VAL A 476 32.29 -29.56 0.40
N LYS A 477 33.34 -30.40 0.49
CA LYS A 477 34.75 -30.03 0.29
C LYS A 477 35.21 -28.83 1.12
N LYS A 478 34.76 -28.74 2.39
CA LYS A 478 35.18 -27.69 3.33
C LYS A 478 36.07 -28.29 4.44
N PRO A 479 37.10 -27.57 4.90
CA PRO A 479 37.97 -28.04 5.96
C PRO A 479 37.30 -27.94 7.33
N ILE A 480 37.74 -28.79 8.26
CA ILE A 480 37.33 -28.74 9.66
C ILE A 480 38.26 -27.79 10.41
N PRO A 481 37.75 -26.94 11.33
CA PRO A 481 38.60 -26.11 12.17
C PRO A 481 39.60 -26.93 12.98
N ALA A 482 40.88 -26.53 12.93
CA ALA A 482 41.97 -27.21 13.62
C ALA A 482 41.70 -27.37 15.13
N ASP A 483 41.20 -26.33 15.78
CA ASP A 483 40.86 -26.35 17.21
C ASP A 483 39.86 -27.46 17.58
N LEU A 484 38.89 -27.73 16.70
CA LEU A 484 37.90 -28.78 16.93
C LEU A 484 38.52 -30.17 16.71
N GLN A 485 39.31 -30.32 15.64
CA GLN A 485 40.01 -31.55 15.32
C GLN A 485 41.03 -31.93 16.40
N ASP A 486 41.79 -30.96 16.91
CA ASP A 486 42.79 -31.12 17.96
C ASP A 486 42.14 -31.51 19.28
N LYS A 487 41.02 -30.86 19.65
CA LYS A 487 40.27 -31.21 20.87
C LYS A 487 39.77 -32.65 20.84
N VAL A 488 39.19 -33.09 19.72
CA VAL A 488 38.69 -34.47 19.58
C VAL A 488 39.83 -35.47 19.59
N THR A 489 40.93 -35.19 18.88
CA THR A 489 42.12 -36.06 18.86
C THR A 489 42.70 -36.21 20.26
N LYS A 490 42.88 -35.08 20.98
CA LYS A 490 43.36 -35.07 22.35
C LYS A 490 42.45 -35.86 23.30
N LEU A 491 41.12 -35.69 23.18
CA LEU A 491 40.16 -36.47 23.97
C LEU A 491 40.34 -37.97 23.72
N LEU A 492 40.50 -38.41 22.47
CA LEU A 492 40.68 -39.82 22.13
C LEU A 492 42.01 -40.39 22.67
N ASP A 493 43.09 -39.60 22.64
CA ASP A 493 44.37 -39.98 23.22
C ASP A 493 44.30 -40.08 24.76
N ASP A 494 43.71 -39.08 25.41
CA ASP A 494 43.50 -39.05 26.86
C ASP A 494 42.59 -40.21 27.30
N TRP A 495 41.56 -40.52 26.52
CA TRP A 495 40.68 -41.67 26.75
C TRP A 495 41.39 -43.02 26.59
N ASN A 496 42.21 -43.19 25.56
CA ASN A 496 43.01 -44.41 25.38
C ASN A 496 44.02 -44.59 26.53
N GLN A 497 44.64 -43.50 27.00
CA GLN A 497 45.49 -43.54 28.19
C GLN A 497 44.71 -43.94 29.45
N LEU A 498 43.49 -43.42 29.62
CA LEU A 498 42.61 -43.75 30.74
C LEU A 498 42.22 -45.25 30.73
N ARG A 499 41.84 -45.78 29.58
CA ARG A 499 41.46 -47.19 29.38
C ARG A 499 42.63 -48.14 29.66
N ASN A 500 43.82 -47.85 29.13
CA ASN A 500 44.99 -48.72 29.24
C ASN A 500 45.60 -48.77 30.67
N ARG A 501 45.35 -47.76 31.51
CA ARG A 501 45.85 -47.73 32.90
C ARG A 501 45.15 -48.71 33.84
N GLY A 502 43.93 -49.16 33.51
CA GLY A 502 43.25 -50.23 34.25
C GLY A 502 43.86 -51.62 34.04
N GLU A 503 44.62 -51.83 32.95
CA GLU A 503 45.24 -53.12 32.61
C GLU A 503 46.68 -53.25 33.12
N SER A 504 47.50 -52.18 33.05
CA SER A 504 48.90 -52.21 33.50
C SER A 504 49.08 -52.46 35.00
N ASP A 505 48.12 -52.07 35.84
CA ASP A 505 48.19 -52.32 37.30
C ASP A 505 47.72 -53.75 37.68
N ARG A 506 47.01 -54.46 36.79
CA ARG A 506 46.63 -55.87 37.00
C ARG A 506 47.79 -56.83 36.73
N GLU A 507 48.65 -56.54 35.75
CA GLU A 507 49.83 -57.38 35.46
C GLU A 507 50.93 -57.26 36.52
N ALA A 508 51.12 -56.07 37.12
CA ALA A 508 52.13 -55.85 38.16
C ALA A 508 51.87 -56.65 39.47
N VAL A 509 50.59 -56.94 39.78
CA VAL A 509 50.20 -57.75 40.96
C VAL A 509 50.31 -59.25 40.67
N VAL A 510 50.09 -59.69 39.43
CA VAL A 510 50.22 -61.10 39.04
C VAL A 510 51.70 -61.54 38.98
N THR A 511 52.63 -60.65 38.63
CA THR A 511 54.07 -60.96 38.63
C THR A 511 54.70 -61.06 40.03
N SER A 512 54.07 -60.47 41.05
CA SER A 512 54.50 -60.58 42.46
C SER A 512 53.93 -61.82 43.17
N SER A 513 52.83 -62.39 42.66
CA SER A 513 52.09 -63.48 43.30
C SER A 513 52.43 -64.88 42.78
N LYS A 514 53.41 -65.02 41.89
CA LYS A 514 53.83 -66.31 41.30
C LYS A 514 55.30 -66.63 41.59
N ALA A 515 55.72 -66.47 42.84
CA ALA A 515 57.03 -66.91 43.33
C ALA A 515 56.87 -67.64 44.67
N THR A 516 56.19 -68.79 44.66
CA THR A 516 56.38 -69.89 45.62
C THR A 516 55.42 -71.02 45.27
N THR A 517 55.91 -72.04 44.58
CA THR A 517 55.82 -73.45 45.02
C THR A 517 56.36 -74.38 43.93
N SER A 518 57.07 -75.39 44.43
CA SER A 518 57.45 -76.64 43.78
C SER A 518 58.64 -76.63 42.81
N ALA A 519 59.81 -76.87 43.41
CA ALA A 519 60.85 -77.66 42.78
C ALA A 519 60.40 -79.13 42.74
N ALA A 520 60.18 -79.68 41.54
CA ALA A 520 60.42 -81.07 41.16
C ALA A 520 59.81 -81.30 39.77
N GLU A 521 60.65 -81.32 38.73
CA GLU A 521 60.80 -82.47 37.82
C GLU A 521 61.62 -82.07 36.60
N ALA A 522 62.57 -82.94 36.30
CA ALA A 522 63.57 -82.80 35.27
C ALA A 522 63.12 -83.46 33.96
N ALA A 523 63.78 -83.00 32.88
CA ALA A 523 64.15 -83.74 31.68
C ALA A 523 63.21 -83.77 30.44
N ALA A 524 63.88 -83.59 29.30
CA ALA A 524 63.45 -83.67 27.89
C ALA A 524 62.62 -82.48 27.36
N ALA A 525 62.93 -81.81 26.26
CA ALA A 525 63.57 -82.26 25.03
C ALA A 525 64.35 -81.13 24.30
N ILE A 526 65.15 -81.59 23.34
CA ILE A 526 66.25 -80.96 22.61
C ILE A 526 65.78 -80.42 21.23
N LYS A 527 66.52 -79.42 20.69
CA LYS A 527 66.61 -78.94 19.27
C LYS A 527 65.41 -78.12 18.75
N THR A 528 65.55 -77.02 18.00
CA THR A 528 66.55 -76.51 17.02
C THR A 528 66.37 -74.98 16.86
N LEU A 529 67.43 -74.15 16.92
CA LEU A 529 68.11 -73.48 15.78
C LEU A 529 67.18 -72.80 14.76
N THR A 530 67.17 -71.45 14.70
CA THR A 530 67.91 -70.64 13.69
C THR A 530 67.79 -69.12 13.93
N THR A 531 68.95 -68.47 13.87
CA THR A 531 69.30 -67.04 13.79
C THR A 531 68.93 -66.41 12.42
N PRO A 532 69.37 -65.18 12.04
CA PRO A 532 69.82 -63.97 12.78
C PRO A 532 68.99 -62.72 12.32
N THR A 533 69.21 -61.48 12.78
CA THR A 533 70.15 -60.54 12.12
C THR A 533 70.07 -59.11 12.72
N LYS A 534 71.26 -58.65 13.16
CA LYS A 534 71.85 -57.28 13.23
C LYS A 534 71.21 -56.23 14.14
N ALA A 535 71.87 -55.80 15.23
CA ALA A 535 73.11 -55.00 15.36
C ALA A 535 72.83 -53.48 15.22
N SER A 536 72.90 -52.74 16.33
CA SER A 536 74.04 -51.87 16.70
C SER A 536 73.70 -50.40 16.34
N THR A 537 73.98 -49.33 17.09
CA THR A 537 75.15 -49.02 17.90
C THR A 537 74.87 -47.72 18.69
N THR A 538 75.37 -47.66 19.94
CA THR A 538 76.06 -46.52 20.59
C THR A 538 75.34 -45.20 20.95
N LYS A 539 75.30 -44.86 22.24
CA LYS A 539 76.20 -43.96 23.04
C LYS A 539 75.88 -42.46 22.82
N GLY A 540 75.91 -41.58 23.81
CA GLY A 540 76.39 -41.63 25.19
C GLY A 540 75.78 -40.44 25.95
N LEU A 541 75.70 -40.51 27.29
CA LEU A 541 76.59 -39.80 28.24
C LEU A 541 76.42 -38.28 28.11
N TYR A 542 76.03 -37.52 29.13
CA TYR A 542 76.68 -37.18 30.42
C TYR A 542 75.57 -36.61 31.33
N ASN A 543 75.20 -37.09 32.52
CA ASN A 543 75.86 -37.44 33.78
C ASN A 543 76.53 -36.28 34.54
N VAL A 544 76.28 -36.25 35.87
CA VAL A 544 77.01 -35.54 36.96
C VAL A 544 76.56 -34.08 37.17
N SER A 545 76.21 -33.54 38.34
CA SER A 545 76.22 -33.97 39.76
C SER A 545 75.35 -33.00 40.58
N ARG A 546 74.60 -33.47 41.59
CA ARG A 546 74.96 -33.45 43.03
C ARG A 546 75.37 -32.08 43.58
N THR A 547 74.58 -31.55 44.51
CA THR A 547 75.01 -31.39 45.91
C THR A 547 73.80 -31.27 46.84
N ALA A 548 73.83 -32.10 47.88
CA ALA A 548 72.92 -32.13 49.02
C ALA A 548 73.49 -31.31 50.19
N ARG A 549 72.64 -31.21 51.24
CA ARG A 549 72.85 -30.73 52.64
C ARG A 549 72.20 -29.37 52.89
N HIS A 550 71.47 -29.13 53.97
CA HIS A 550 71.66 -29.68 55.32
C HIS A 550 70.37 -29.65 56.15
N VAL A 551 70.37 -30.50 57.18
CA VAL A 551 69.33 -30.81 58.16
C VAL A 551 69.39 -29.82 59.33
N ARG A 552 68.24 -29.46 59.95
CA ARG A 552 68.15 -29.30 61.40
C ARG A 552 66.71 -29.49 61.90
N SER A 553 66.55 -30.47 62.78
CA SER A 553 65.36 -30.77 63.59
C SER A 553 65.41 -30.04 64.95
N VAL A 554 64.34 -30.23 65.75
CA VAL A 554 64.15 -29.93 67.21
C VAL A 554 63.42 -28.59 67.43
N GLU A 555 62.29 -28.44 68.15
CA GLU A 555 61.53 -29.30 69.07
C GLU A 555 60.07 -28.83 69.21
N VAL A 556 59.27 -29.74 69.77
CA VAL A 556 57.86 -29.73 70.18
C VAL A 556 57.43 -28.55 71.07
N GLN A 557 56.21 -28.03 70.85
CA GLN A 557 55.26 -27.59 71.89
C GLN A 557 53.82 -27.65 71.33
N THR A 558 52.98 -28.51 71.91
CA THR A 558 51.50 -28.44 71.87
C THR A 558 51.04 -27.91 73.22
N PRO A 559 50.01 -27.03 73.35
CA PRO A 559 48.64 -27.54 73.28
C PRO A 559 47.53 -26.57 72.79
N ALA A 560 46.44 -27.18 72.30
CA ALA A 560 45.04 -26.75 72.30
C ALA A 560 44.60 -25.44 71.62
N THR A 561 43.94 -25.56 70.45
CA THR A 561 42.68 -24.84 70.16
C THR A 561 41.89 -25.49 69.00
N SER A 562 40.57 -25.43 69.13
CA SER A 562 39.45 -25.96 68.34
C SER A 562 39.60 -26.01 66.80
N PRO A 563 38.93 -26.97 66.10
CA PRO A 563 38.82 -26.91 64.64
C PRO A 563 37.85 -25.79 64.24
N SER A 564 38.38 -24.87 63.44
CA SER A 564 37.71 -23.74 62.80
C SER A 564 36.55 -24.13 61.89
N THR A 565 35.65 -23.17 61.68
CA THR A 565 34.34 -23.24 60.99
C THR A 565 34.39 -22.67 59.55
N PRO A 566 34.91 -23.35 58.50
CA PRO A 566 34.82 -22.87 57.12
C PRO A 566 33.62 -23.33 56.25
N PRO A 567 32.96 -24.50 56.43
CA PRO A 567 31.96 -24.95 55.44
C PRO A 567 30.60 -24.23 55.51
N ARG A 568 30.25 -23.58 56.64
CA ARG A 568 28.93 -22.93 56.83
C ARG A 568 28.80 -21.57 56.13
N LEU A 569 29.87 -20.78 56.08
CA LEU A 569 29.85 -19.45 55.44
C LEU A 569 29.80 -19.57 53.91
N SER A 570 30.44 -20.59 53.34
CA SER A 570 30.40 -20.85 51.90
C SER A 570 29.01 -21.26 51.41
N LEU A 571 28.27 -22.05 52.20
CA LEU A 571 26.91 -22.49 51.87
C LEU A 571 25.90 -21.34 51.92
N LEU A 572 26.04 -20.44 52.91
CA LEU A 572 25.22 -19.24 53.02
C LEU A 572 25.48 -18.26 51.86
N ALA A 573 26.74 -18.12 51.42
CA ALA A 573 27.09 -17.28 50.28
C ALA A 573 26.54 -17.81 48.95
N SER A 574 26.57 -19.13 48.71
CA SER A 574 25.93 -19.74 47.53
C SER A 574 24.41 -19.59 47.53
N PHE A 575 23.81 -19.60 48.72
CA PHE A 575 22.37 -19.43 48.90
C PHE A 575 21.92 -17.98 48.64
N ASP A 576 22.61 -17.00 49.24
CA ASP A 576 22.36 -15.57 48.97
C ASP A 576 22.56 -15.24 47.49
N LYS A 577 23.54 -15.84 46.81
CA LYS A 577 23.75 -15.69 45.36
C LYS A 577 22.54 -16.19 44.56
N SER A 578 21.96 -17.32 44.95
CA SER A 578 20.81 -17.92 44.27
C SER A 578 19.53 -17.10 44.48
N ILE A 579 19.31 -16.57 45.70
CA ILE A 579 18.23 -15.60 45.98
C ILE A 579 18.35 -14.36 45.09
N LEU A 580 19.55 -13.77 45.01
CA LEU A 580 19.80 -12.59 44.20
C LEU A 580 19.53 -12.87 42.72
N GLN A 581 19.98 -14.02 42.22
CA GLN A 581 19.79 -14.39 40.81
C GLN A 581 18.31 -14.48 40.42
N ILE A 582 17.47 -15.14 41.25
CA ILE A 582 16.03 -15.24 40.97
C ILE A 582 15.36 -13.87 41.11
N ARG A 583 15.71 -13.10 42.15
CA ARG A 583 15.15 -11.76 42.37
C ARG A 583 15.45 -10.82 41.20
N ASP A 584 16.71 -10.76 40.78
CA ASP A 584 17.16 -9.85 39.72
C ASP A 584 16.54 -10.25 38.37
N TRP A 585 16.38 -11.56 38.12
CA TRP A 585 15.62 -12.05 36.96
C TRP A 585 14.14 -11.65 37.02
N LEU A 586 13.45 -11.86 38.14
CA LEU A 586 12.06 -11.44 38.30
C LEU A 586 11.87 -9.93 38.11
N THR A 587 12.81 -9.12 38.61
CA THR A 587 12.81 -7.66 38.42
C THR A 587 12.98 -7.28 36.96
N LEU A 588 13.85 -8.00 36.22
CA LEU A 588 14.01 -7.80 34.78
C LEU A 588 12.72 -8.16 34.02
N GLU A 589 12.10 -9.29 34.33
CA GLU A 589 10.84 -9.70 33.70
C GLU A 589 9.70 -8.71 33.97
N GLU A 590 9.60 -8.18 35.19
CA GLU A 590 8.62 -7.15 35.53
C GLU A 590 8.85 -5.86 34.73
N GLU A 591 10.11 -5.42 34.58
CA GLU A 591 10.45 -4.24 33.79
C GLU A 591 10.17 -4.46 32.30
N MET A 592 10.49 -5.64 31.77
CA MET A 592 10.15 -6.01 30.38
C MET A 592 8.64 -6.03 30.15
N LEU A 593 7.87 -6.54 31.11
CA LEU A 593 6.40 -6.55 31.05
C LEU A 593 5.82 -5.13 31.09
N ARG A 594 6.44 -4.21 31.85
CA ARG A 594 6.04 -2.80 31.91
C ARG A 594 6.30 -2.04 30.60
N GLN A 595 7.36 -2.38 29.88
CA GLN A 595 7.73 -1.74 28.61
C GLN A 595 6.97 -2.32 27.40
N GLN A 596 6.14 -3.34 27.60
CA GLN A 596 5.48 -4.08 26.53
C GLN A 596 4.17 -3.41 26.08
N ALA A 597 4.27 -2.44 25.16
CA ALA A 597 3.13 -1.89 24.43
C ALA A 597 2.85 -2.69 23.15
N VAL A 598 1.58 -3.03 22.92
CA VAL A 598 1.15 -3.79 21.73
C VAL A 598 0.25 -2.92 20.86
N VAL A 599 0.36 -3.07 19.53
CA VAL A 599 -0.53 -2.35 18.61
C VAL A 599 -1.84 -3.12 18.44
N VAL A 600 -2.93 -2.58 18.99
CA VAL A 600 -4.26 -3.18 18.94
C VAL A 600 -4.75 -3.24 17.48
N GLY A 601 -5.21 -4.43 17.06
CA GLY A 601 -5.59 -4.71 15.67
C GLY A 601 -4.46 -5.24 14.79
N ASP A 602 -3.22 -5.28 15.27
CA ASP A 602 -2.13 -6.02 14.63
C ASP A 602 -2.08 -7.46 15.15
N VAL A 603 -2.66 -8.40 14.41
CA VAL A 603 -2.77 -9.80 14.82
C VAL A 603 -1.38 -10.43 15.00
N ASP A 604 -0.38 -10.06 14.18
CA ASP A 604 0.95 -10.65 14.24
C ASP A 604 1.76 -10.11 15.43
N ASP A 605 1.66 -8.81 15.72
CA ASP A 605 2.29 -8.18 16.89
C ASP A 605 1.72 -8.76 18.20
N ILE A 606 0.38 -8.89 18.29
CA ILE A 606 -0.30 -9.51 19.44
C ILE A 606 0.17 -10.95 19.63
N HIS A 607 0.25 -11.75 18.56
CA HIS A 607 0.76 -13.13 18.62
C HIS A 607 2.20 -13.21 19.13
N GLN A 608 3.09 -12.37 18.60
CA GLN A 608 4.49 -12.36 19.00
C GLN A 608 4.64 -12.07 20.50
N VAL A 609 3.89 -11.08 20.99
CA VAL A 609 3.92 -10.69 22.40
C VAL A 609 3.26 -11.74 23.29
N LEU A 610 2.17 -12.35 22.85
CA LEU A 610 1.53 -13.46 23.55
C LEU A 610 2.47 -14.67 23.68
N ASP A 611 3.24 -15.00 22.65
CA ASP A 611 4.20 -16.11 22.69
C ASP A 611 5.38 -15.80 23.62
N LYS A 612 5.83 -14.54 23.70
CA LYS A 612 6.80 -14.11 24.74
C LYS A 612 6.24 -14.37 26.14
N GLN A 613 4.98 -14.02 26.42
CA GLN A 613 4.37 -14.29 27.73
C GLN A 613 4.23 -15.79 28.03
N LYS A 614 3.91 -16.62 27.04
CA LYS A 614 3.92 -18.09 27.20
C LYS A 614 5.32 -18.63 27.52
N ASN A 615 6.37 -18.05 26.95
CA ASN A 615 7.75 -18.43 27.25
C ASN A 615 8.14 -18.03 28.68
N VAL A 616 7.81 -16.81 29.12
CA VAL A 616 8.06 -16.36 30.51
C VAL A 616 7.34 -17.27 31.52
N LEU A 617 6.09 -17.67 31.26
CA LEU A 617 5.39 -18.65 32.11
C LEU A 617 6.10 -20.02 32.15
N ARG A 618 6.68 -20.48 31.03
CA ARG A 618 7.45 -21.73 30.99
C ARG A 618 8.74 -21.60 31.80
N GLU A 619 9.42 -20.46 31.72
CA GLU A 619 10.63 -20.19 32.51
C GLU A 619 10.33 -20.07 34.01
N LEU A 620 9.21 -19.44 34.37
CA LEU A 620 8.69 -19.46 35.74
C LEU A 620 8.49 -20.91 36.20
N GLU A 621 7.77 -21.74 35.44
CA GLU A 621 7.57 -23.14 35.80
C GLU A 621 8.90 -23.91 35.95
N GLN A 622 9.88 -23.65 35.07
CA GLN A 622 11.20 -24.29 35.12
C GLN A 622 12.04 -23.87 36.33
N LYS A 623 11.95 -22.61 36.77
CA LYS A 623 12.69 -22.06 37.91
C LYS A 623 11.99 -22.30 39.26
N LYS A 624 10.71 -22.65 39.26
CA LYS A 624 9.92 -22.97 40.46
C LYS A 624 10.58 -23.98 41.41
N PRO A 625 11.19 -25.10 40.94
CA PRO A 625 11.87 -26.03 41.82
C PRO A 625 13.06 -25.42 42.57
N GLN A 626 13.78 -24.48 41.95
CA GLN A 626 14.90 -23.78 42.59
C GLN A 626 14.40 -22.86 43.71
N LEU A 627 13.26 -22.17 43.50
CA LEU A 627 12.61 -21.39 44.54
C LEU A 627 12.13 -22.28 45.70
N ASP A 628 11.51 -23.42 45.39
CA ASP A 628 11.01 -24.36 46.40
C ASP A 628 12.17 -24.98 47.22
N GLU A 629 13.30 -25.27 46.58
CA GLU A 629 14.53 -25.71 47.26
C GLU A 629 15.08 -24.63 48.20
N LEU A 630 15.09 -23.36 47.77
CA LEU A 630 15.50 -22.24 48.62
C LEU A 630 14.60 -22.11 49.84
N VAL A 631 13.28 -22.22 49.67
CA VAL A 631 12.32 -22.19 50.78
C VAL A 631 12.57 -23.35 51.72
N HIS A 632 12.61 -24.58 51.21
CA HIS A 632 12.79 -25.78 52.02
C HIS A 632 14.09 -25.72 52.84
N THR A 633 15.17 -25.24 52.23
CA THR A 633 16.45 -25.05 52.91
C THR A 633 16.37 -23.98 53.99
N ALA A 634 15.67 -22.86 53.75
CA ALA A 634 15.48 -21.80 54.74
C ALA A 634 14.65 -22.26 55.95
N GLU A 635 13.64 -23.12 55.74
CA GLU A 635 12.79 -23.70 56.78
C GLU A 635 13.54 -24.71 57.68
N ASN A 636 14.47 -25.47 57.10
CA ASN A 636 15.22 -26.53 57.80
C ASN A 636 16.48 -26.05 58.56
N LEU A 637 16.81 -24.75 58.53
CA LEU A 637 17.96 -24.20 59.25
C LEU A 637 17.73 -24.18 60.77
N LYS A 638 18.71 -24.70 61.54
CA LYS A 638 18.71 -24.66 63.01
C LYS A 638 18.77 -23.22 63.54
N ALA A 639 18.18 -22.99 64.72
CA ALA A 639 17.94 -21.67 65.29
C ALA A 639 19.24 -20.90 65.62
N ASP A 640 19.63 -19.99 64.73
CA ASP A 640 20.62 -18.92 64.95
C ASP A 640 20.06 -17.60 64.39
N SER A 641 20.61 -16.45 64.82
CA SER A 641 20.15 -15.09 64.42
C SER A 641 20.05 -14.88 62.89
N ASN A 642 20.89 -15.56 62.11
CA ASN A 642 20.88 -15.53 60.64
C ASN A 642 19.62 -16.17 60.02
N ARG A 643 18.89 -17.04 60.76
CA ARG A 643 17.70 -17.74 60.26
C ARG A 643 16.55 -16.78 59.96
N GLN A 644 16.28 -15.83 60.85
CA GLN A 644 15.19 -14.86 60.68
C GLN A 644 15.43 -13.94 59.49
N GLN A 645 16.67 -13.49 59.29
CA GLN A 645 17.03 -12.66 58.14
C GLN A 645 16.89 -13.42 56.82
N LEU A 646 17.37 -14.68 56.78
CA LEU A 646 17.31 -15.50 55.57
C LEU A 646 15.88 -15.90 55.21
N HIS A 647 15.09 -16.30 56.20
CA HIS A 647 13.67 -16.57 56.03
C HIS A 647 12.93 -15.34 55.52
N GLY A 648 13.21 -14.14 56.08
CA GLY A 648 12.64 -12.90 55.60
C GLY A 648 13.00 -12.57 54.14
N LYS A 649 14.23 -12.85 53.69
CA LYS A 649 14.63 -12.70 52.28
C LYS A 649 13.88 -13.67 51.37
N VAL A 650 13.75 -14.93 51.77
CA VAL A 650 13.06 -15.97 50.98
C VAL A 650 11.55 -15.75 50.92
N THR A 651 10.92 -15.30 52.01
CA THR A 651 9.51 -14.90 52.01
C THR A 651 9.25 -13.77 51.01
N LYS A 652 10.08 -12.71 51.01
CA LYS A 652 9.98 -11.62 50.03
C LYS A 652 10.20 -12.10 48.59
N LEU A 653 11.12 -13.04 48.38
CA LEU A 653 11.36 -13.63 47.07
C LEU A 653 10.13 -14.41 46.57
N ARG A 654 9.48 -15.18 47.46
CA ARG A 654 8.23 -15.88 47.18
C ARG A 654 7.11 -14.90 46.82
N GLU A 655 6.92 -13.86 47.61
CA GLU A 655 5.90 -12.82 47.35
C GLU A 655 6.12 -12.17 45.98
N HIS A 656 7.36 -11.76 45.67
CA HIS A 656 7.71 -11.18 44.38
C HIS A 656 7.52 -12.16 43.22
N TRP A 657 7.85 -13.45 43.42
CA TRP A 657 7.59 -14.50 42.44
C TRP A 657 6.10 -14.67 42.15
N GLU A 658 5.27 -14.76 43.19
CA GLU A 658 3.81 -14.91 43.06
C GLU A 658 3.18 -13.69 42.39
N GLU A 659 3.64 -12.49 42.74
CA GLU A 659 3.20 -11.24 42.13
C GLU A 659 3.56 -11.17 40.63
N THR A 660 4.82 -11.45 40.27
CA THR A 660 5.26 -11.46 38.86
C THR A 660 4.53 -12.53 38.06
N ASN A 661 4.36 -13.75 38.60
CA ASN A 661 3.60 -14.81 37.96
C ASN A 661 2.13 -14.41 37.72
N SER A 662 1.50 -13.75 38.71
CA SER A 662 0.14 -13.23 38.58
C SER A 662 0.04 -12.15 37.49
N LYS A 663 0.97 -11.19 37.46
CA LYS A 663 1.04 -10.13 36.44
C LYS A 663 1.22 -10.68 35.02
N VAL A 664 2.13 -11.65 34.84
CA VAL A 664 2.36 -12.33 33.56
C VAL A 664 1.09 -13.07 33.10
N MET A 665 0.43 -13.80 33.99
CA MET A 665 -0.80 -14.53 33.68
C MET A 665 -1.97 -13.60 33.32
N GLN A 666 -2.11 -12.48 34.05
CA GLN A 666 -3.09 -11.44 33.73
C GLN A 666 -2.81 -10.82 32.36
N ARG A 667 -1.57 -10.44 32.07
CA ARG A 667 -1.18 -9.88 30.77
C ARG A 667 -1.45 -10.86 29.64
N LYS A 668 -1.10 -12.14 29.80
CA LYS A 668 -1.45 -13.21 28.83
C LYS A 668 -2.95 -13.27 28.58
N THR A 669 -3.77 -13.23 29.64
CA THR A 669 -5.24 -13.29 29.51
C THR A 669 -5.78 -12.09 28.72
N VAL A 670 -5.25 -10.89 28.97
CA VAL A 670 -5.61 -9.69 28.21
C VAL A 670 -5.20 -9.82 26.74
N LEU A 671 -4.01 -10.36 26.45
CA LEU A 671 -3.52 -10.58 25.08
C LEU A 671 -4.34 -11.63 24.33
N ASP A 672 -4.73 -12.74 24.98
CA ASP A 672 -5.62 -13.74 24.39
C ASP A 672 -6.99 -13.13 24.01
N ALA A 673 -7.57 -12.31 24.89
CA ALA A 673 -8.82 -11.60 24.62
C ALA A 673 -8.66 -10.56 23.49
N MET A 674 -7.55 -9.80 23.52
CA MET A 674 -7.22 -8.80 22.51
C MET A 674 -7.06 -9.43 21.14
N LEU A 675 -6.41 -10.59 21.07
CA LEU A 675 -6.24 -11.35 19.83
C LEU A 675 -7.59 -11.73 19.24
N SER A 676 -8.44 -12.39 20.02
CA SER A 676 -9.77 -12.81 19.57
C SER A 676 -10.65 -11.64 19.12
N ASP A 677 -10.63 -10.52 19.87
CA ASP A 677 -11.38 -9.32 19.50
C ASP A 677 -10.82 -8.66 18.23
N SER A 678 -9.49 -8.63 18.06
CA SER A 678 -8.80 -8.06 16.90
C SER A 678 -9.06 -8.89 15.65
N GLU A 679 -9.02 -10.23 15.74
CA GLU A 679 -9.38 -11.12 14.64
C GLU A 679 -10.84 -10.96 14.22
N ARG A 680 -11.76 -10.86 15.19
CA ARG A 680 -13.18 -10.63 14.91
C ARG A 680 -13.43 -9.29 14.24
N TYR A 681 -12.73 -8.24 14.69
CA TYR A 681 -12.75 -6.93 14.05
C TYR A 681 -12.22 -7.01 12.63
N GLU A 682 -11.08 -7.66 12.41
CA GLU A 682 -10.41 -7.73 11.11
C GLU A 682 -11.24 -8.53 10.10
N ALA A 683 -11.79 -9.69 10.50
CA ALA A 683 -12.72 -10.46 9.68
C ALA A 683 -13.94 -9.62 9.28
N LYS A 684 -14.50 -8.85 10.22
CA LYS A 684 -15.65 -7.99 9.93
C LYS A 684 -15.28 -6.81 9.03
N ARG A 685 -14.09 -6.23 9.21
CA ARG A 685 -13.52 -5.16 8.37
C ARG A 685 -13.43 -5.62 6.92
N GLN A 686 -12.86 -6.80 6.68
CA GLN A 686 -12.73 -7.40 5.36
C GLN A 686 -14.08 -7.70 4.71
N GLU A 687 -15.04 -8.25 5.47
CA GLU A 687 -16.41 -8.50 4.98
C GLU A 687 -17.09 -7.19 4.52
N VAL A 688 -17.01 -6.14 5.35
CA VAL A 688 -17.59 -4.82 5.05
C VAL A 688 -16.89 -4.19 3.84
N GLU A 689 -15.56 -4.29 3.76
CA GLU A 689 -14.78 -3.77 2.63
C GLU A 689 -15.14 -4.47 1.31
N ALA A 690 -15.22 -5.81 1.32
CA ALA A 690 -15.64 -6.59 0.16
C ALA A 690 -17.08 -6.24 -0.27
N TRP A 691 -18.01 -6.11 0.68
CA TRP A 691 -19.38 -5.71 0.38
C TRP A 691 -19.45 -4.30 -0.22
N LEU A 692 -18.72 -3.33 0.35
CA LEU A 692 -18.66 -1.96 -0.18
C LEU A 692 -18.08 -1.93 -1.59
N ASN A 693 -17.04 -2.71 -1.87
CA ASN A 693 -16.45 -2.80 -3.22
C ASN A 693 -17.44 -3.40 -4.23
N ARG A 694 -18.19 -4.44 -3.85
CA ARG A 694 -19.27 -4.99 -4.70
C ARG A 694 -20.36 -3.97 -4.97
N MET A 695 -20.82 -3.23 -3.96
CA MET A 695 -21.85 -2.22 -4.13
C MET A 695 -21.38 -1.04 -4.99
N LYS A 696 -20.11 -0.61 -4.86
CA LYS A 696 -19.52 0.39 -5.77
C LYS A 696 -19.45 -0.09 -7.21
N ALA A 697 -18.95 -1.31 -7.45
CA ALA A 697 -18.88 -1.87 -8.79
C ALA A 697 -20.29 -2.05 -9.41
N ARG A 698 -21.28 -2.46 -8.61
CA ARG A 698 -22.68 -2.55 -9.04
C ARG A 698 -23.24 -1.17 -9.41
N ARG A 699 -22.91 -0.13 -8.64
CA ARG A 699 -23.26 1.27 -8.96
C ARG A 699 -22.60 1.74 -10.25
N GLU A 700 -21.32 1.47 -10.45
CA GLU A 700 -20.61 1.86 -11.69
C GLU A 700 -21.19 1.17 -12.94
N LYS A 701 -21.70 -0.05 -12.78
CA LYS A 701 -22.40 -0.79 -13.85
C LYS A 701 -23.81 -0.27 -14.11
N MET A 702 -24.47 0.37 -13.14
CA MET A 702 -25.67 1.17 -13.39
C MET A 702 -25.22 2.44 -14.10
N GLY A 703 -25.00 2.34 -15.41
CA GLY A 703 -24.56 3.44 -16.27
C GLY A 703 -25.63 4.52 -16.43
N LEU A 704 -25.58 5.25 -17.55
CA LEU A 704 -26.57 6.29 -17.84
C LEU A 704 -27.98 5.70 -17.95
N VAL A 705 -28.97 6.51 -17.60
CA VAL A 705 -30.39 6.15 -17.67
C VAL A 705 -30.73 5.81 -19.13
N GLY A 706 -31.33 4.64 -19.35
CA GLY A 706 -31.71 4.16 -20.68
C GLY A 706 -32.87 4.97 -21.28
N ASP A 707 -33.00 4.91 -22.60
CA ASP A 707 -33.95 5.69 -23.39
C ASP A 707 -35.22 4.91 -23.81
N THR A 708 -35.25 3.60 -23.54
CA THR A 708 -36.41 2.73 -23.82
C THR A 708 -37.11 2.28 -22.53
N ALA A 709 -38.44 2.09 -22.59
CA ALA A 709 -39.26 1.78 -21.42
C ALA A 709 -38.89 0.45 -20.74
N ASP A 710 -38.52 -0.57 -21.52
CA ASP A 710 -38.05 -1.86 -21.05
C ASP A 710 -36.71 -1.75 -20.31
N VAL A 711 -35.78 -0.92 -20.79
CA VAL A 711 -34.50 -0.66 -20.12
C VAL A 711 -34.71 0.15 -18.84
N LEU A 712 -35.59 1.14 -18.84
CA LEU A 712 -35.96 1.92 -17.65
C LEU A 712 -36.60 1.05 -16.55
N GLU A 713 -37.49 0.12 -16.92
CA GLU A 713 -38.08 -0.82 -15.96
C GLU A 713 -37.02 -1.72 -15.30
N VAL A 714 -36.04 -2.19 -16.08
CA VAL A 714 -34.91 -2.98 -15.56
C VAL A 714 -34.04 -2.13 -14.63
N GLN A 715 -33.66 -0.92 -15.05
CA GLN A 715 -32.84 0.00 -14.24
C GLN A 715 -33.55 0.41 -12.94
N LEU A 716 -34.86 0.66 -12.97
CA LEU A 716 -35.65 0.97 -11.77
C LEU A 716 -35.72 -0.22 -10.81
N ARG A 717 -35.91 -1.44 -11.33
CA ARG A 717 -35.89 -2.66 -10.53
C ARG A 717 -34.54 -2.86 -9.86
N ASP A 718 -33.46 -2.68 -10.62
CA ASP A 718 -32.09 -2.80 -10.13
C ASP A 718 -31.77 -1.74 -9.07
N GLN A 719 -32.21 -0.49 -9.28
CA GLN A 719 -32.03 0.61 -8.33
C GLN A 719 -32.82 0.37 -7.02
N LYS A 720 -34.06 -0.11 -7.10
CA LYS A 720 -34.85 -0.52 -5.91
C LYS A 720 -34.18 -1.66 -5.15
N ALA A 721 -33.67 -2.68 -5.85
CA ALA A 721 -32.97 -3.80 -5.25
C ALA A 721 -31.65 -3.35 -4.58
N TYR A 722 -30.90 -2.45 -5.21
CA TYR A 722 -29.69 -1.84 -4.64
C TYR A 722 -30.01 -1.09 -3.34
N HIS A 723 -31.06 -0.27 -3.33
CA HIS A 723 -31.52 0.43 -2.13
C HIS A 723 -31.92 -0.52 -1.00
N ALA A 724 -32.67 -1.57 -1.31
CA ALA A 724 -33.07 -2.57 -0.31
C ALA A 724 -31.85 -3.26 0.34
N GLU A 725 -30.85 -3.64 -0.46
CA GLU A 725 -29.62 -4.27 0.03
C GLU A 725 -28.80 -3.32 0.92
N LEU A 726 -28.69 -2.04 0.56
CA LEU A 726 -28.03 -1.02 1.41
C LEU A 726 -28.70 -0.93 2.79
N HIS A 727 -30.03 -0.90 2.84
CA HIS A 727 -30.77 -0.84 4.09
C HIS A 727 -30.59 -2.08 4.94
N GLN A 728 -30.62 -3.27 4.33
CA GLN A 728 -30.40 -4.54 5.04
C GLN A 728 -28.99 -4.63 5.64
N TYR A 729 -27.98 -4.10 4.93
CA TYR A 729 -26.59 -4.17 5.40
C TYR A 729 -26.25 -3.18 6.53
N LYS A 730 -27.13 -2.22 6.83
CA LYS A 730 -26.92 -1.21 7.87
C LYS A 730 -26.53 -1.82 9.23
N HIS A 731 -27.17 -2.92 9.63
CA HIS A 731 -26.87 -3.59 10.89
C HIS A 731 -25.44 -4.14 10.95
N GLN A 732 -24.88 -4.60 9.81
CA GLN A 732 -23.51 -5.09 9.75
C GLN A 732 -22.49 -3.97 9.96
N ILE A 733 -22.80 -2.75 9.50
CA ILE A 733 -21.99 -1.55 9.77
C ILE A 733 -22.06 -1.14 11.24
N GLU A 734 -23.24 -1.25 11.87
CA GLU A 734 -23.42 -1.02 13.30
C GLU A 734 -22.59 -2.00 14.14
N LEU A 735 -22.60 -3.30 13.78
CA LEU A 735 -21.77 -4.31 14.42
C LEU A 735 -20.27 -4.01 14.27
N PHE A 736 -19.83 -3.63 13.06
CA PHE A 736 -18.44 -3.20 12.83
C PHE A 736 -18.06 -2.01 13.72
N ASN A 737 -18.94 -1.02 13.86
CA ASN A 737 -18.72 0.12 14.75
C ASN A 737 -18.64 -0.28 16.23
N GLN A 738 -19.45 -1.24 16.67
CA GLN A 738 -19.39 -1.77 18.03
C GLN A 738 -18.07 -2.47 18.31
N LEU A 739 -17.58 -3.30 17.38
CA LEU A 739 -16.26 -3.96 17.50
C LEU A 739 -15.13 -2.92 17.58
N THR A 740 -15.20 -1.89 16.73
CA THR A 740 -14.23 -0.77 16.74
C THR A 740 -14.20 -0.08 18.11
N GLN A 741 -15.36 0.25 18.66
CA GLN A 741 -15.46 0.89 19.97
C GLN A 741 -14.99 -0.02 21.10
N LYS A 742 -15.30 -1.32 21.05
CA LYS A 742 -14.85 -2.31 22.03
C LYS A 742 -13.31 -2.33 22.10
N LEU A 743 -12.64 -2.43 20.95
CA LEU A 743 -11.17 -2.44 20.91
C LEU A 743 -10.55 -1.17 21.52
N ILE A 744 -11.13 0.00 21.26
CA ILE A 744 -10.63 1.27 21.79
C ILE A 744 -10.86 1.40 23.30
N ALA A 745 -12.02 0.96 23.79
CA ALA A 745 -12.41 1.12 25.19
C ALA A 745 -11.78 0.09 26.12
N VAL A 746 -11.63 -1.16 25.68
CA VAL A 746 -11.12 -2.26 26.50
C VAL A 746 -9.58 -2.24 26.58
N TYR A 747 -8.90 -1.81 25.51
CA TYR A 747 -7.44 -1.89 25.40
C TYR A 747 -6.78 -0.50 25.39
N GLN A 748 -7.28 0.41 26.24
CA GLN A 748 -6.80 1.80 26.30
C GLN A 748 -5.35 1.95 26.78
N ASP A 749 -4.83 0.95 27.49
CA ASP A 749 -3.45 0.91 28.01
C ASP A 749 -2.44 0.46 26.93
N ASP A 750 -2.92 0.04 25.76
CA ASP A 750 -2.15 -0.38 24.59
C ASP A 750 -2.34 0.60 23.40
N ASP A 751 -1.54 0.47 22.34
CA ASP A 751 -1.62 1.38 21.19
C ASP A 751 -2.85 1.10 20.32
N THR A 752 -3.89 1.93 20.49
CA THR A 752 -5.15 1.88 19.72
C THR A 752 -5.15 2.76 18.46
N SER A 753 -4.00 3.31 18.05
CA SER A 753 -3.89 4.27 16.95
C SER A 753 -4.36 3.71 15.60
N ARG A 754 -4.13 2.41 15.32
CA ARG A 754 -4.59 1.75 14.08
C ARG A 754 -6.11 1.67 13.99
N ILE A 755 -6.79 1.36 15.09
CA ILE A 755 -8.25 1.23 15.14
C ILE A 755 -8.95 2.58 14.99
N LYS A 756 -8.30 3.68 15.39
CA LYS A 756 -8.85 5.04 15.34
C LYS A 756 -8.82 5.69 13.94
N LYS A 757 -8.07 5.16 12.97
CA LYS A 757 -7.94 5.67 11.59
C LYS A 757 -9.05 5.15 10.67
#